data_AF-W9VPA0-F1
#
_entry.id   AF-W9VPA0-F1
#
_cell.length_a   1.000
_cell.length_b   1.000
_cell.length_c   1.000
_cell.angle_alpha   90.00
_cell.angle_beta   90.00
_cell.angle_gamma   90.00
#
_symmetry.space_group_name_H-M   'P 1'
#
loop_
_entity.id
_entity.type
_entity.pdbx_description
1 polymer ?
#
loop_
_entity_poly.entity_id
_entity_poly.type
_entity_poly.pdbx_seq_one_letter_code
_entity_poly.pdbx_strand_id
1 'polypeptide(L)'
;MMTPAINKVYPLWRFSLVEKTEQDAATSQQRRHFPLMWLANFAALRERFEQGLKVICAAPHSRLQPTVANIKAAKLKGRLPHKLAEKVKQDFANGQYDKRYAVEKKRLSVDTPENRFIKMAVTKSKRQLAEFEQKLRQSNQALERPRLSESFIDEVHSWQQPLQKVLGQSFLKEVGSYTGLSRESLVLQQKTGYSAVYRIWQELKFYLDVFGNQSSISMKSVAEIYEVWCFLCLKQILEQDLGFELVENGAAELKQNDFFEYSFKEDGMRGAFRFKRADGVTARLAHEPIFNKTGKIRSYLVNQKPDIVLEVTLPKSAHLTKADSGSSEEKQFIWLFDAKYRIKTEKNHFDDSCEDIESTDYVPDDAINQMHRYRDALIRLSEPHGPESSSGNTGQSPKKSRPVFGAFALYPGFFDQATKTNPYAAAIKEVGIGAFALLPSQNEPSQNRPSQNELSQTDPTQTKSSYSGHQWLLKFLKAQIGTAPNAQTEQNNEVMYPVASMAERLYVQEAARIPYYGMRQVLYPDLTMTVALGGQRGRDNGYFEQFEQGTALWYHLPQSTFLQKFKQHIAEEIRYLALASTSDTQSSTKQIDKLWPVKRVTVLPRYAITEDQAGKKSGSADLYYLFELGKPLSLQTPVTNVPHRPMKNSMKLTTLTRLESVTKFTEVEKVYEAAMV
;
A
#
# COMPACT_ATOMS: atom_id res chain seq x y z
N MET A 1 -35.96 -9.32 35.65
CA MET A 1 -34.88 -9.16 36.65
C MET A 1 -33.84 -10.26 36.47
N MET A 2 -32.84 -10.05 35.61
CA MET A 2 -31.66 -10.93 35.53
C MET A 2 -30.42 -10.05 35.75
N THR A 3 -29.50 -10.53 36.56
CA THR A 3 -28.85 -9.79 37.65
C THR A 3 -27.60 -9.01 37.18
N PRO A 4 -27.25 -7.87 37.81
CA PRO A 4 -26.01 -7.12 37.57
C PRO A 4 -24.70 -7.92 37.69
N ALA A 5 -24.75 -9.17 38.17
CA ALA A 5 -23.65 -10.12 38.13
C ALA A 5 -23.28 -10.57 36.71
N ILE A 6 -24.26 -10.80 35.82
CA ILE A 6 -24.01 -11.14 34.40
C ILE A 6 -23.37 -9.95 33.67
N ASN A 7 -23.79 -8.72 34.02
CA ASN A 7 -23.22 -7.47 33.49
C ASN A 7 -21.73 -7.27 33.82
N LYS A 8 -21.24 -7.89 34.90
CA LYS A 8 -19.83 -7.79 35.32
C LYS A 8 -18.94 -8.81 34.59
N VAL A 9 -19.53 -9.92 34.15
CA VAL A 9 -18.83 -11.03 33.46
C VAL A 9 -18.89 -10.88 31.94
N TYR A 10 -19.98 -10.32 31.40
CA TYR A 10 -20.15 -10.09 29.96
C TYR A 10 -20.74 -8.68 29.68
N PRO A 11 -19.96 -7.60 29.90
CA PRO A 11 -20.44 -6.22 29.70
C PRO A 11 -20.94 -5.96 28.26
N LEU A 12 -20.39 -6.72 27.31
CA LEU A 12 -20.74 -6.71 25.89
C LEU A 12 -22.12 -7.32 25.58
N TRP A 13 -22.81 -7.99 26.51
CA TRP A 13 -24.16 -8.49 26.20
C TRP A 13 -25.24 -7.40 26.12
N ARG A 14 -24.88 -6.16 26.46
CA ARG A 14 -25.77 -4.99 26.47
C ARG A 14 -26.10 -4.42 25.09
N PHE A 15 -25.36 -4.78 24.05
CA PHE A 15 -25.48 -4.15 22.72
C PHE A 15 -26.12 -5.07 21.68
N SER A 16 -26.97 -6.00 22.14
CA SER A 16 -27.91 -6.72 21.29
C SER A 16 -28.78 -5.72 20.53
N LEU A 17 -28.41 -5.41 19.28
CA LEU A 17 -29.32 -4.80 18.32
C LEU A 17 -30.56 -5.68 18.26
N VAL A 18 -31.68 -5.17 18.78
CA VAL A 18 -32.95 -5.90 18.77
C VAL A 18 -33.37 -6.08 17.30
N GLU A 19 -33.61 -7.33 16.91
CA GLU A 19 -33.49 -7.94 15.57
C GLU A 19 -34.57 -7.56 14.51
N LYS A 20 -34.27 -7.86 13.22
CA LYS A 20 -35.10 -7.97 11.96
C LYS A 20 -35.52 -6.63 11.28
N THR A 21 -35.32 -6.29 9.99
CA THR A 21 -34.91 -6.84 8.66
C THR A 21 -34.41 -5.62 7.81
N GLU A 22 -33.67 -5.66 6.69
CA GLU A 22 -33.77 -6.38 5.40
C GLU A 22 -32.37 -6.72 4.83
N GLN A 23 -32.27 -7.84 4.11
CA GLN A 23 -31.08 -8.55 3.60
C GLN A 23 -30.34 -9.44 4.63
N ASP A 24 -30.97 -10.61 4.85
CA ASP A 24 -30.39 -11.92 5.20
C ASP A 24 -29.40 -12.01 6.36
N ALA A 25 -29.93 -12.07 7.58
CA ALA A 25 -29.21 -12.62 8.73
C ALA A 25 -29.55 -14.12 8.88
N ALA A 26 -28.81 -14.98 8.19
CA ALA A 26 -28.88 -16.43 8.41
C ALA A 26 -28.31 -16.78 9.81
N THR A 27 -29.22 -17.30 10.62
CA THR A 27 -29.15 -18.19 11.79
C THR A 27 -27.75 -18.63 12.27
N SER A 28 -27.11 -17.86 13.14
CA SER A 28 -26.09 -18.39 14.07
C SER A 28 -25.99 -17.52 15.31
N GLN A 29 -26.11 -18.14 16.50
CA GLN A 29 -25.96 -17.48 17.80
C GLN A 29 -24.60 -16.76 17.96
N GLN A 30 -23.57 -17.18 17.21
CA GLN A 30 -22.25 -16.54 17.24
C GLN A 30 -22.26 -15.16 16.56
N ARG A 31 -23.16 -14.90 15.59
CA ARG A 31 -23.19 -13.66 14.78
C ARG A 31 -23.86 -12.46 15.44
N ARG A 32 -24.59 -12.65 16.56
CA ARG A 32 -25.12 -11.55 17.40
C ARG A 32 -24.02 -10.77 18.15
N HIS A 33 -22.77 -11.24 18.08
CA HIS A 33 -21.63 -10.70 18.82
C HIS A 33 -20.86 -9.57 18.11
N PHE A 34 -21.30 -9.14 16.92
CA PHE A 34 -20.42 -8.41 16.01
C PHE A 34 -20.40 -6.86 16.14
N PRO A 35 -21.53 -6.16 16.40
CA PRO A 35 -21.50 -4.74 16.77
C PRO A 35 -20.67 -4.45 18.04
N LEU A 36 -20.34 -5.48 18.82
CA LEU A 36 -19.69 -5.41 20.13
C LEU A 36 -18.17 -5.32 20.08
N MET A 37 -17.56 -5.72 18.97
CA MET A 37 -16.11 -5.94 18.96
C MET A 37 -15.32 -4.68 18.58
N TRP A 38 -15.83 -3.80 17.73
CA TRP A 38 -15.18 -2.50 17.46
C TRP A 38 -15.33 -1.51 18.63
N LEU A 39 -16.42 -1.64 19.41
CA LEU A 39 -16.63 -0.88 20.64
C LEU A 39 -15.52 -1.16 21.66
N ALA A 40 -14.98 -2.38 21.69
CA ALA A 40 -13.86 -2.72 22.55
C ALA A 40 -12.60 -1.94 22.16
N ASN A 41 -12.29 -1.78 20.87
CA ASN A 41 -11.16 -0.96 20.43
C ASN A 41 -11.39 0.53 20.77
N PHE A 42 -12.58 1.05 20.49
CA PHE A 42 -12.93 2.42 20.86
C PHE A 42 -12.82 2.63 22.39
N ALA A 43 -13.32 1.70 23.19
CA ALA A 43 -13.23 1.74 24.65
C ALA A 43 -11.77 1.72 25.12
N ALA A 44 -10.92 0.88 24.52
CA ALA A 44 -9.49 0.83 24.83
C ALA A 44 -8.75 2.11 24.45
N LEU A 45 -9.08 2.73 23.30
CA LEU A 45 -8.54 4.04 22.91
C LEU A 45 -9.00 5.14 23.87
N ARG A 46 -10.28 5.16 24.22
CA ARG A 46 -10.86 6.09 25.19
C ARG A 46 -10.18 5.97 26.55
N GLU A 47 -9.99 4.76 27.08
CA GLU A 47 -9.33 4.56 28.38
C GLU A 47 -7.89 5.06 28.37
N ARG A 48 -7.13 4.77 27.31
CA ARG A 48 -5.77 5.29 27.14
C ARG A 48 -5.76 6.82 27.01
N PHE A 49 -6.73 7.40 26.32
CA PHE A 49 -6.90 8.85 26.21
C PHE A 49 -7.14 9.48 27.59
N GLU A 50 -8.05 8.91 28.38
CA GLU A 50 -8.33 9.34 29.75
C GLU A 50 -7.10 9.21 30.67
N GLN A 51 -6.32 8.13 30.57
CA GLN A 51 -5.07 7.96 31.30
C GLN A 51 -4.05 9.05 30.95
N GLY A 52 -3.87 9.34 29.66
CA GLY A 52 -3.01 10.42 29.21
C GLY A 52 -3.45 11.80 29.75
N LEU A 53 -4.76 12.06 29.76
CA LEU A 53 -5.32 13.29 30.34
C LEU A 53 -5.06 13.40 31.85
N LYS A 54 -5.12 12.29 32.60
CA LYS A 54 -4.79 12.28 34.04
C LYS A 54 -3.34 12.72 34.28
N VAL A 55 -2.39 12.24 33.47
CA VAL A 55 -0.98 12.65 33.54
C VAL A 55 -0.83 14.15 33.28
N ILE A 56 -1.53 14.68 32.28
CA ILE A 56 -1.52 16.11 31.96
C ILE A 56 -2.13 16.94 33.10
N CYS A 57 -3.23 16.49 33.69
CA CYS A 57 -3.88 17.20 34.81
C CYS A 57 -2.99 17.25 36.05
N ALA A 58 -2.17 16.22 36.29
CA ALA A 58 -1.23 16.20 37.40
C ALA A 58 -0.05 17.18 37.20
N ALA A 59 0.41 17.36 35.96
CA ALA A 59 1.58 18.20 35.64
C ALA A 59 1.43 18.96 34.31
N PRO A 60 0.55 19.98 34.27
CA PRO A 60 0.29 20.74 33.04
C PRO A 60 1.56 21.47 32.58
N HIS A 61 1.80 21.43 31.27
CA HIS A 61 2.88 22.18 30.65
C HIS A 61 2.64 23.67 30.84
N SER A 62 3.69 24.36 31.27
CA SER A 62 3.67 25.78 31.46
C SER A 62 4.93 26.40 30.85
N ARG A 63 4.79 27.62 30.35
CA ARG A 63 5.86 28.37 29.70
C ARG A 63 5.99 29.73 30.36
N LEU A 64 7.22 30.22 30.47
CA LEU A 64 7.48 31.56 30.92
C LEU A 64 6.95 32.54 29.86
N GLN A 65 5.91 33.30 30.19
CA GLN A 65 5.33 34.31 29.31
C GLN A 65 5.57 35.70 29.88
N PRO A 66 5.95 36.67 29.03
CA PRO A 66 6.08 38.05 29.45
C PRO A 66 4.69 38.64 29.69
N THR A 67 4.56 39.37 30.79
CA THR A 67 3.38 40.12 31.17
C THR A 67 3.79 41.53 31.54
N VAL A 68 3.08 42.52 31.03
CA VAL A 68 3.36 43.92 31.35
C VAL A 68 2.61 44.25 32.63
N ALA A 69 3.34 44.61 33.68
CA ALA A 69 2.77 45.12 34.92
C ALA A 69 3.10 46.61 35.05
N ASN A 70 2.10 47.41 35.39
CA ASN A 70 2.27 48.84 35.68
C ASN A 70 2.62 49.04 37.16
N ILE A 71 3.88 49.35 37.44
CA ILE A 71 4.46 49.37 38.79
C ILE A 71 4.90 50.80 39.13
N LYS A 72 4.68 51.23 40.39
CA LYS A 72 5.22 52.51 40.89
C LYS A 72 6.75 52.46 40.94
N ALA A 73 7.40 53.61 40.79
CA ALA A 73 8.87 53.72 40.87
C ALA A 73 9.46 53.06 42.13
N ALA A 74 8.82 53.25 43.30
CA ALA A 74 9.27 52.68 44.57
C ALA A 74 9.26 51.13 44.64
N LYS A 75 8.54 50.46 43.74
CA LYS A 75 8.44 48.99 43.69
C LYS A 75 9.25 48.36 42.55
N LEU A 76 10.02 49.17 41.81
CA LEU A 76 10.94 48.69 40.79
C LEU A 76 12.13 47.98 41.47
N LYS A 77 12.46 46.77 41.03
CA LYS A 77 13.54 45.94 41.60
C LYS A 77 14.47 45.44 40.49
N GLY A 78 15.76 45.32 40.82
CA GLY A 78 16.78 44.80 39.91
C GLY A 78 17.29 45.82 38.89
N ARG A 79 18.05 45.34 37.90
CA ARG A 79 18.63 46.16 36.84
C ARG A 79 17.54 46.61 35.86
N LEU A 80 17.29 47.92 35.78
CA LEU A 80 16.31 48.50 34.88
C LEU A 80 16.92 48.75 33.48
N PRO A 81 16.14 48.60 32.39
CA PRO A 81 16.57 49.04 31.06
C PRO A 81 16.90 50.55 31.07
N HIS A 82 17.97 50.95 30.36
CA HIS A 82 18.48 52.32 30.37
C HIS A 82 17.39 53.37 30.09
N LYS A 83 16.59 53.15 29.05
CA LYS A 83 15.47 54.03 28.66
C LYS A 83 14.42 54.20 29.77
N LEU A 84 14.16 53.13 30.52
CA LEU A 84 13.20 53.18 31.63
C LEU A 84 13.78 53.95 32.81
N ALA A 85 15.06 53.76 33.11
CA ALA A 85 15.74 54.45 34.20
C ALA A 85 15.83 55.96 33.97
N GLU A 86 16.16 56.41 32.75
CA GLU A 86 16.16 57.85 32.40
C GLU A 86 14.78 58.46 32.51
N LYS A 87 13.75 57.78 32.02
CA LYS A 87 12.36 58.24 32.09
C LYS A 87 11.90 58.42 33.54
N VAL A 88 12.22 57.46 34.41
CA VAL A 88 11.91 57.56 35.85
C VAL A 88 12.63 58.75 36.49
N LYS A 89 13.91 59.01 36.14
CA LYS A 89 14.66 60.17 36.64
C LYS A 89 14.04 61.50 36.21
N GLN A 90 13.67 61.63 34.93
CA GLN A 90 13.03 62.84 34.40
C GLN A 90 11.66 63.08 35.05
N ASP A 91 10.84 62.04 35.18
CA ASP A 91 9.52 62.14 35.79
C ASP A 91 9.61 62.53 37.28
N PHE A 92 10.64 62.08 38.01
CA PHE A 92 10.91 62.53 39.38
C PHE A 92 11.37 63.99 39.44
N ALA A 93 12.26 64.42 38.53
CA ALA A 93 12.68 65.82 38.44
C ALA A 93 11.51 66.76 38.14
N ASN A 94 10.51 66.28 37.41
CA ASN A 94 9.28 67.01 37.07
C ASN A 94 8.15 66.87 38.12
N GLY A 95 8.44 66.31 39.30
CA GLY A 95 7.48 66.17 40.41
C GLY A 95 6.41 65.08 40.25
N GLN A 96 6.53 64.18 39.25
CA GLN A 96 5.55 63.13 38.96
C GLN A 96 5.84 61.82 39.71
N TYR A 97 5.73 61.84 41.04
CA TYR A 97 6.12 60.72 41.90
C TYR A 97 5.15 59.51 41.86
N ASP A 98 3.88 59.73 41.55
CA ASP A 98 2.85 58.67 41.56
C ASP A 98 2.70 57.89 40.25
N LYS A 99 3.49 58.25 39.23
CA LYS A 99 3.43 57.64 37.91
C LYS A 99 3.80 56.16 37.96
N ARG A 100 3.08 55.36 37.18
CA ARG A 100 3.33 53.93 37.01
C ARG A 100 4.02 53.67 35.69
N TYR A 101 4.97 52.74 35.73
CA TYR A 101 5.80 52.39 34.60
C TYR A 101 5.52 50.95 34.17
N ALA A 102 5.39 50.75 32.87
CA ALA A 102 5.22 49.43 32.26
C ALA A 102 6.53 48.65 32.39
N VAL A 103 6.50 47.55 33.13
CA VAL A 103 7.64 46.64 33.29
C VAL A 103 7.23 45.25 32.84
N GLU A 104 8.04 44.68 31.96
CA GLU A 104 7.88 43.29 31.54
C GLU A 104 8.34 42.35 32.67
N LYS A 105 7.40 41.55 33.18
CA LYS A 105 7.63 40.49 34.13
C LYS A 105 7.33 39.16 33.48
N LYS A 106 8.23 38.19 33.62
CA LYS A 106 7.97 36.83 33.16
C LYS A 106 7.24 36.07 34.26
N ARG A 107 6.05 35.55 33.95
CA ARG A 107 5.30 34.63 34.83
C ARG A 107 5.18 33.28 34.16
N LEU A 108 5.13 32.23 34.98
CA LEU A 108 4.83 30.90 34.49
C LEU A 108 3.33 30.87 34.12
N SER A 109 3.03 30.60 32.86
CA SER A 109 1.66 30.57 32.32
C SER A 109 1.34 29.17 31.80
N VAL A 110 0.16 28.68 32.16
CA VAL A 110 -0.39 27.42 31.61
C VAL A 110 -1.06 27.62 30.26
N ASP A 111 -1.27 28.86 29.82
CA ASP A 111 -1.86 29.16 28.52
C ASP A 111 -0.84 28.96 27.38
N THR A 112 -0.58 27.69 27.09
CA THR A 112 0.37 27.22 26.06
C THR A 112 -0.40 26.70 24.85
N PRO A 113 0.16 26.77 23.62
CA PRO A 113 -0.47 26.20 22.43
C PRO A 113 -0.84 24.72 22.61
N GLU A 114 -0.02 23.98 23.35
CA GLU A 114 -0.25 22.57 23.66
C GLU A 114 -1.45 22.37 24.57
N ASN A 115 -1.58 23.16 25.65
CA ASN A 115 -2.77 23.08 26.50
C ASN A 115 -4.04 23.53 25.78
N ARG A 116 -3.94 24.51 24.87
CA ARG A 116 -5.05 24.92 24.00
C ARG A 116 -5.47 23.77 23.08
N PHE A 117 -4.52 23.03 22.52
CA PHE A 117 -4.78 21.82 21.75
C PHE A 117 -5.50 20.76 22.61
N ILE A 118 -5.01 20.47 23.82
CA ILE A 118 -5.65 19.50 24.72
C ILE A 118 -7.08 19.93 25.06
N LYS A 119 -7.31 21.22 25.36
CA LYS A 119 -8.64 21.78 25.61
C LYS A 119 -9.56 21.57 24.41
N MET A 120 -9.08 21.85 23.20
CA MET A 120 -9.81 21.63 21.95
C MET A 120 -10.16 20.16 21.76
N ALA A 121 -9.18 19.26 21.91
CA ALA A 121 -9.37 17.82 21.75
C ALA A 121 -10.45 17.28 22.70
N VAL A 122 -10.35 17.60 24.00
CA VAL A 122 -11.32 17.16 25.02
C VAL A 122 -12.70 17.75 24.76
N THR A 123 -12.79 19.04 24.39
CA THR A 123 -14.06 19.69 24.09
C THR A 123 -14.73 19.07 22.87
N LYS A 124 -13.97 18.81 21.80
CA LYS A 124 -14.48 18.20 20.58
C LYS A 124 -14.96 16.76 20.84
N SER A 125 -14.17 15.96 21.55
CA SER A 125 -14.56 14.58 21.91
C SER A 125 -15.82 14.54 22.76
N LYS A 126 -15.94 15.42 23.78
CA LYS A 126 -17.17 15.51 24.58
C LYS A 126 -18.37 15.88 23.71
N ARG A 127 -18.23 16.89 22.85
CA ARG A 127 -19.31 17.37 21.97
C ARG A 127 -19.79 16.27 21.03
N GLN A 128 -18.88 15.60 20.33
CA GLN A 128 -19.24 14.52 19.38
C GLN A 128 -19.91 13.34 20.08
N LEU A 129 -19.45 12.97 21.29
CA LEU A 129 -20.11 11.94 22.10
C LEU A 129 -21.52 12.36 22.55
N ALA A 130 -21.71 13.62 22.94
CA ALA A 130 -23.02 14.14 23.32
C ALA A 130 -23.99 14.20 22.13
N GLU A 131 -23.51 14.65 20.96
CA GLU A 131 -24.28 14.64 19.71
C GLU A 131 -24.67 13.20 19.32
N PHE A 132 -23.74 12.25 19.47
CA PHE A 132 -24.01 10.83 19.22
C PHE A 132 -25.05 10.25 20.18
N GLU A 133 -24.91 10.52 21.49
CA GLU A 133 -25.90 10.11 22.50
C GLU A 133 -27.29 10.69 22.20
N GLN A 134 -27.37 11.98 21.84
CA GLN A 134 -28.63 12.62 21.50
C GLN A 134 -29.30 11.93 20.29
N LYS A 135 -28.53 11.63 19.24
CA LYS A 135 -29.02 10.90 18.07
C LYS A 135 -29.47 9.48 18.42
N LEU A 136 -28.73 8.78 19.28
CA LEU A 136 -29.11 7.47 19.82
C LEU A 136 -30.48 7.52 20.50
N ARG A 137 -30.67 8.48 21.41
CA ARG A 137 -31.94 8.66 22.14
C ARG A 137 -33.10 8.99 21.21
N GLN A 138 -32.90 9.91 20.26
CA GLN A 138 -33.91 10.28 19.27
C GLN A 138 -34.32 9.08 18.39
N SER A 139 -33.35 8.29 17.92
CA SER A 139 -33.63 7.10 17.11
C SER A 139 -34.41 6.04 17.88
N ASN A 140 -34.14 5.87 19.18
CA ASN A 140 -34.86 4.92 20.02
C ASN A 140 -36.30 5.37 20.32
N GLN A 141 -36.54 6.69 20.38
CA GLN A 141 -37.89 7.25 20.58
C GLN A 141 -38.75 7.21 19.31
N ALA A 142 -38.14 7.33 18.12
CA ALA A 142 -38.84 7.34 16.84
C ALA A 142 -39.34 5.96 16.37
N LEU A 143 -38.89 4.87 17.00
CA LEU A 143 -39.23 3.50 16.63
C LEU A 143 -40.18 2.90 17.68
N GLU A 144 -41.25 2.22 17.23
CA GLU A 144 -42.19 1.50 18.12
C GLU A 144 -41.50 0.44 18.99
N ARG A 145 -40.30 -0.01 18.59
CA ARG A 145 -39.40 -0.84 19.38
C ARG A 145 -38.00 -0.23 19.37
N PRO A 146 -37.44 0.13 20.54
CA PRO A 146 -36.08 0.66 20.62
C PRO A 146 -35.08 -0.41 20.14
N ARG A 147 -34.23 -0.05 19.17
CA ARG A 147 -33.23 -0.96 18.58
C ARG A 147 -32.02 -1.17 19.48
N LEU A 148 -31.76 -0.23 20.40
CA LEU A 148 -30.60 -0.22 21.28
C LEU A 148 -31.02 -0.22 22.74
N SER A 149 -30.26 -0.90 23.59
CA SER A 149 -30.55 -0.95 25.03
C SER A 149 -30.27 0.40 25.70
N GLU A 150 -31.05 0.74 26.72
CA GLU A 150 -30.79 1.93 27.54
C GLU A 150 -29.40 1.87 28.20
N SER A 151 -28.97 0.66 28.60
CA SER A 151 -27.65 0.46 29.20
C SER A 151 -26.48 0.80 28.28
N PHE A 152 -26.64 0.70 26.95
CA PHE A 152 -25.63 1.15 25.99
C PHE A 152 -25.57 2.68 25.92
N ILE A 153 -26.73 3.34 25.92
CA ILE A 153 -26.80 4.80 25.90
C ILE A 153 -26.19 5.37 27.19
N ASP A 154 -26.48 4.75 28.33
CA ASP A 154 -25.86 5.09 29.61
C ASP A 154 -24.34 4.92 29.60
N GLU A 155 -23.83 3.93 28.88
CA GLU A 155 -22.39 3.72 28.71
C GLU A 155 -21.77 4.85 27.88
N VAL A 156 -22.37 5.23 26.75
CA VAL A 156 -21.93 6.40 25.95
C VAL A 156 -21.98 7.68 26.77
N HIS A 157 -23.03 7.88 27.57
CA HIS A 157 -23.13 9.01 28.50
C HIS A 157 -22.00 8.97 29.55
N SER A 158 -21.67 7.79 30.08
CA SER A 158 -20.59 7.61 31.05
C SER A 158 -19.23 8.03 30.50
N TRP A 159 -19.00 7.86 29.20
CA TRP A 159 -17.76 8.25 28.52
C TRP A 159 -17.53 9.76 28.47
N GLN A 160 -18.58 10.57 28.60
CA GLN A 160 -18.47 12.03 28.64
C GLN A 160 -18.01 12.56 30.00
N GLN A 161 -18.26 11.82 31.08
CA GLN A 161 -18.02 12.27 32.46
C GLN A 161 -16.54 12.56 32.76
N PRO A 162 -15.57 11.70 32.37
CA PRO A 162 -14.15 12.00 32.55
C PRO A 162 -13.71 13.25 31.80
N LEU A 163 -14.21 13.45 30.57
CA LEU A 163 -13.89 14.62 29.74
C LEU A 163 -14.41 15.92 30.38
N GLN A 164 -15.62 15.88 30.94
CA GLN A 164 -16.19 17.01 31.68
C GLN A 164 -15.38 17.34 32.93
N LYS A 165 -14.92 16.33 33.68
CA LYS A 165 -14.05 16.54 34.85
C LYS A 165 -12.73 17.21 34.45
N VAL A 166 -12.13 16.80 33.33
CA VAL A 166 -10.90 17.41 32.80
C VAL A 166 -11.15 18.87 32.44
N LEU A 167 -12.22 19.20 31.70
CA LEU A 167 -12.55 20.60 31.37
C LEU A 167 -12.83 21.47 32.61
N GLY A 168 -13.24 20.86 33.72
CA GLY A 168 -13.44 21.54 35.01
C GLY A 168 -12.16 21.88 35.78
N GLN A 169 -11.00 21.34 35.39
CA GLN A 169 -9.72 21.59 36.05
C GLN A 169 -9.31 23.07 35.98
N SER A 170 -8.70 23.58 37.04
CA SER A 170 -8.34 25.01 37.17
C SER A 170 -7.47 25.50 36.02
N PHE A 171 -6.44 24.75 35.64
CA PHE A 171 -5.52 25.17 34.57
C PHE A 171 -6.21 25.29 33.20
N LEU A 172 -7.19 24.43 32.87
CA LEU A 172 -7.90 24.49 31.59
C LEU A 172 -8.90 25.65 31.51
N LYS A 173 -9.32 26.21 32.65
CA LYS A 173 -10.12 27.43 32.70
C LYS A 173 -9.30 28.66 32.30
N GLU A 174 -8.00 28.67 32.61
CA GLU A 174 -7.07 29.76 32.26
C GLU A 174 -6.56 29.69 30.82
N VAL A 175 -6.68 28.53 30.18
CA VAL A 175 -6.23 28.29 28.79
C VAL A 175 -7.21 28.88 27.78
N GLY A 176 -6.69 29.63 26.82
CA GLY A 176 -7.48 30.26 25.76
C GLY A 176 -8.01 29.29 24.69
N SER A 177 -8.65 29.84 23.66
CA SER A 177 -9.11 29.07 22.51
C SER A 177 -7.94 28.59 21.63
N TYR A 178 -8.11 27.42 21.03
CA TYR A 178 -7.15 26.89 20.07
C TYR A 178 -7.25 27.64 18.74
N THR A 179 -6.11 28.12 18.24
CA THR A 179 -6.00 28.91 16.99
C THR A 179 -5.10 28.21 15.96
N GLY A 180 -4.91 26.90 16.07
CA GLY A 180 -3.92 26.14 15.29
C GLY A 180 -2.54 26.06 15.95
N LEU A 181 -1.71 25.14 15.47
CA LEU A 181 -0.27 25.09 15.77
C LEU A 181 0.47 25.69 14.58
N SER A 182 1.28 26.73 14.84
CA SER A 182 2.07 27.40 13.79
C SER A 182 3.40 26.70 13.48
N ARG A 183 3.82 25.74 14.34
CA ARG A 183 5.04 24.93 14.22
C ARG A 183 4.83 23.58 14.92
N GLU A 184 5.68 22.61 14.60
CA GLU A 184 5.76 21.33 15.32
C GLU A 184 6.06 21.57 16.82
N SER A 185 5.21 21.02 17.69
CA SER A 185 5.41 21.11 19.13
C SER A 185 6.16 19.88 19.64
N LEU A 186 7.41 20.08 20.08
CA LEU A 186 8.20 19.05 20.77
C LEU A 186 7.48 18.49 22.01
N VAL A 187 6.65 19.31 22.67
CA VAL A 187 5.88 18.88 23.84
C VAL A 187 4.79 17.89 23.42
N LEU A 188 4.08 18.13 22.31
CA LEU A 188 3.10 17.17 21.78
C LEU A 188 3.75 15.93 21.17
N GLN A 189 5.03 15.98 20.79
CA GLN A 189 5.75 14.81 20.25
C GLN A 189 6.38 13.96 21.35
N GLN A 190 7.00 14.57 22.37
CA GLN A 190 7.91 13.87 23.29
C GLN A 190 7.46 13.89 24.74
N LYS A 191 6.74 14.93 25.22
CA LYS A 191 6.40 15.02 26.65
C LYS A 191 5.35 13.96 27.01
N THR A 192 5.69 13.10 27.98
CA THR A 192 4.80 12.08 28.51
C THR A 192 3.44 12.66 28.91
N GLY A 193 2.36 11.94 28.60
CA GLY A 193 0.99 12.44 28.71
C GLY A 193 0.56 13.22 27.47
N TYR A 194 1.28 14.28 27.08
CA TYR A 194 0.94 15.07 25.89
C TYR A 194 1.10 14.28 24.60
N SER A 195 2.21 13.56 24.44
CA SER A 195 2.46 12.70 23.28
C SER A 195 1.47 11.54 23.20
N ALA A 196 1.13 10.94 24.34
CA ALA A 196 0.11 9.90 24.42
C ALA A 196 -1.26 10.43 23.99
N VAL A 197 -1.72 11.53 24.59
CA VAL A 197 -3.02 12.14 24.25
C VAL A 197 -3.06 12.57 22.78
N TYR A 198 -1.98 13.16 22.27
CA TYR A 198 -1.89 13.56 20.86
C TYR A 198 -2.03 12.38 19.90
N ARG A 199 -1.26 11.30 20.10
CA ARG A 199 -1.32 10.08 19.27
C ARG A 199 -2.68 9.40 19.35
N ILE A 200 -3.20 9.20 20.55
CA ILE A 200 -4.48 8.51 20.76
C ILE A 200 -5.63 9.34 20.18
N TRP A 201 -5.60 10.66 20.33
CA TRP A 201 -6.63 11.54 19.77
C TRP A 201 -6.71 11.45 18.24
N GLN A 202 -5.58 11.27 17.56
CA GLN A 202 -5.58 11.11 16.10
C GLN A 202 -6.35 9.87 15.66
N GLU A 203 -6.23 8.77 16.39
CA GLU A 203 -6.97 7.53 16.13
C GLU A 203 -8.44 7.68 16.55
N LEU A 204 -8.67 8.23 17.75
CA LEU A 204 -10.01 8.45 18.30
C LEU A 204 -10.85 9.40 17.42
N LYS A 205 -10.21 10.38 16.78
CA LYS A 205 -10.85 11.34 15.87
C LYS A 205 -11.60 10.63 14.74
N PHE A 206 -11.05 9.55 14.15
CA PHE A 206 -11.74 8.83 13.07
C PHE A 206 -13.08 8.28 13.54
N TYR A 207 -13.13 7.63 14.71
CA TYR A 207 -14.39 7.16 15.28
C TYR A 207 -15.35 8.30 15.62
N LEU A 208 -14.84 9.37 16.24
CA LEU A 208 -15.67 10.49 16.67
C LEU A 208 -16.24 11.29 15.49
N ASP A 209 -15.49 11.41 14.39
CA ASP A 209 -15.96 12.06 13.17
C ASP A 209 -17.08 11.23 12.51
N VAL A 210 -16.96 9.89 12.50
CA VAL A 210 -18.06 8.98 12.08
C VAL A 210 -19.30 9.19 12.97
N PHE A 211 -19.14 9.27 14.29
CA PHE A 211 -20.26 9.53 15.21
C PHE A 211 -20.90 10.93 15.02
N GLY A 212 -20.08 11.94 14.73
CA GLY A 212 -20.51 13.33 14.54
C GLY A 212 -21.25 13.58 13.23
N ASN A 213 -20.82 12.95 12.14
CA ASN A 213 -21.33 13.25 10.78
C ASN A 213 -22.63 12.53 10.41
N GLN A 214 -23.01 11.48 11.14
CA GLN A 214 -24.18 10.69 10.79
C GLN A 214 -25.49 11.35 11.23
N SER A 215 -26.48 11.43 10.33
CA SER A 215 -27.81 11.95 10.64
C SER A 215 -28.69 10.93 11.38
N SER A 216 -28.40 9.64 11.26
CA SER A 216 -29.10 8.55 11.94
C SER A 216 -28.16 7.35 12.14
N ILE A 217 -28.44 6.55 13.16
CA ILE A 217 -27.67 5.34 13.48
C ILE A 217 -28.35 4.17 12.76
N SER A 218 -27.71 3.70 11.70
CA SER A 218 -28.23 2.68 10.77
C SER A 218 -27.13 1.67 10.44
N MET A 219 -27.41 0.63 9.65
CA MET A 219 -26.35 -0.32 9.25
C MET A 219 -25.19 0.36 8.48
N LYS A 220 -25.45 1.51 7.84
CA LYS A 220 -24.38 2.34 7.23
C LYS A 220 -23.40 2.86 8.28
N SER A 221 -23.89 3.23 9.47
CA SER A 221 -23.02 3.72 10.52
C SER A 221 -22.07 2.64 11.04
N VAL A 222 -22.56 1.41 11.15
CA VAL A 222 -21.75 0.28 11.59
C VAL A 222 -20.71 -0.10 10.52
N ALA A 223 -21.07 -0.01 9.24
CA ALA A 223 -20.15 -0.23 8.13
C ALA A 223 -19.00 0.79 8.12
N GLU A 224 -19.30 2.08 8.26
CA GLU A 224 -18.28 3.14 8.35
C GLU A 224 -17.36 2.97 9.57
N ILE A 225 -17.92 2.56 10.71
CA ILE A 225 -17.12 2.27 11.91
C ILE A 225 -16.20 1.07 11.68
N TYR A 226 -16.69 0.03 11.00
CA TYR A 226 -15.91 -1.14 10.65
C TYR A 226 -14.77 -0.80 9.68
N GLU A 227 -15.01 0.07 8.71
CA GLU A 227 -13.99 0.61 7.80
C GLU A 227 -12.87 1.31 8.57
N VAL A 228 -13.23 2.25 9.45
CA VAL A 228 -12.27 2.94 10.33
C VAL A 228 -11.50 1.94 11.20
N TRP A 229 -12.18 0.93 11.74
CA TRP A 229 -11.52 -0.11 12.52
C TRP A 229 -10.53 -0.93 11.69
N CYS A 230 -10.88 -1.33 10.47
CA CYS A 230 -9.97 -2.04 9.55
C CYS A 230 -8.72 -1.21 9.25
N PHE A 231 -8.90 0.09 9.01
CA PHE A 231 -7.81 1.03 8.79
C PHE A 231 -6.87 1.13 10.00
N LEU A 232 -7.42 1.26 11.20
CA LEU A 232 -6.62 1.31 12.43
C LEU A 232 -5.96 -0.04 12.76
N CYS A 233 -6.61 -1.16 12.44
CA CYS A 233 -6.03 -2.49 12.58
C CYS A 233 -4.80 -2.65 11.66
N LEU A 234 -4.88 -2.21 10.40
CA LEU A 234 -3.72 -2.16 9.50
C LEU A 234 -2.60 -1.28 10.05
N LYS A 235 -2.92 -0.11 10.61
CA LYS A 235 -1.94 0.74 11.30
C LYS A 235 -1.25 0.01 12.46
N GLN A 236 -2.02 -0.69 13.29
CA GLN A 236 -1.49 -1.46 14.42
C GLN A 236 -0.56 -2.58 13.95
N ILE A 237 -0.92 -3.30 12.89
CA ILE A 237 -0.06 -4.33 12.27
C ILE A 237 1.27 -3.72 11.82
N LEU A 238 1.25 -2.55 11.15
CA LEU A 238 2.49 -1.89 10.73
C LEU A 238 3.39 -1.56 11.94
N GLU A 239 2.83 -0.94 12.98
CA GLU A 239 3.59 -0.49 14.16
C GLU A 239 4.09 -1.65 15.04
N GLN A 240 3.20 -2.57 15.40
CA GLN A 240 3.47 -3.57 16.44
C GLN A 240 4.10 -4.85 15.86
N ASP A 241 3.68 -5.28 14.67
CA ASP A 241 4.10 -6.55 14.11
C ASP A 241 5.20 -6.45 13.06
N LEU A 242 5.20 -5.38 12.27
CA LEU A 242 6.17 -5.17 11.20
C LEU A 242 7.33 -4.25 11.62
N GLY A 243 7.25 -3.67 12.81
CA GLY A 243 8.31 -2.85 13.43
C GLY A 243 8.51 -1.49 12.77
N PHE A 244 7.44 -0.93 12.21
CA PHE A 244 7.46 0.43 11.67
C PHE A 244 7.30 1.46 12.79
N GLU A 245 8.12 2.50 12.74
CA GLU A 245 7.99 3.67 13.60
C GLU A 245 7.25 4.79 12.84
N LEU A 246 6.32 5.44 13.53
CA LEU A 246 5.61 6.60 12.99
C LEU A 246 6.54 7.82 13.00
N VAL A 247 6.96 8.30 11.81
CA VAL A 247 7.97 9.37 11.66
C VAL A 247 7.34 10.74 11.51
N GLU A 248 6.30 10.85 10.67
CA GLU A 248 5.61 12.11 10.44
C GLU A 248 4.10 11.88 10.53
N ASN A 249 3.51 12.48 11.56
CA ASN A 249 2.15 12.99 11.47
C ASN A 249 2.25 14.33 10.75
N GLY A 250 1.63 14.51 9.57
CA GLY A 250 1.73 15.71 8.72
C GLY A 250 1.20 17.01 9.34
N ALA A 251 1.63 17.38 10.55
CA ALA A 251 1.23 18.56 11.31
C ALA A 251 2.07 19.80 10.97
N ALA A 252 3.01 19.72 10.02
CA ALA A 252 3.94 20.80 9.73
C ALA A 252 3.37 21.95 8.87
N GLU A 253 2.20 21.82 8.24
CA GLU A 253 1.50 22.96 7.62
C GLU A 253 -0.02 22.88 7.85
N LEU A 254 -0.42 23.24 9.07
CA LEU A 254 -1.82 23.35 9.49
C LEU A 254 -2.46 24.61 8.91
N LYS A 255 -3.05 24.52 7.71
CA LYS A 255 -4.08 25.49 7.30
C LYS A 255 -5.46 25.03 7.76
N GLN A 256 -6.12 25.92 8.48
CA GLN A 256 -7.43 25.76 9.09
C GLN A 256 -8.51 25.78 8.00
N ASN A 257 -9.09 24.63 7.68
CA ASN A 257 -10.45 24.54 7.17
C ASN A 257 -11.24 23.64 8.12
N ASP A 258 -12.55 23.87 8.23
CA ASP A 258 -13.48 23.26 9.20
C ASP A 258 -13.51 21.71 9.20
N PHE A 259 -12.82 21.08 8.24
CA PHE A 259 -12.67 19.63 8.09
C PHE A 259 -11.26 19.07 8.37
N PHE A 260 -10.28 19.88 8.77
CA PHE A 260 -8.88 19.44 9.04
C PHE A 260 -8.35 18.45 7.97
N GLU A 261 -8.68 18.70 6.70
CA GLU A 261 -8.10 17.99 5.58
C GLU A 261 -6.71 18.54 5.29
N TYR A 262 -5.72 17.66 5.28
CA TYR A 262 -4.35 17.97 4.92
C TYR A 262 -4.28 18.44 3.46
N SER A 263 -3.73 19.63 3.20
CA SER A 263 -3.41 20.06 1.84
C SER A 263 -1.94 19.78 1.53
N PHE A 264 -1.66 18.60 0.97
CA PHE A 264 -0.54 18.46 0.03
C PHE A 264 -1.13 18.30 -1.37
N LYS A 265 -0.74 19.21 -2.27
CA LYS A 265 -1.00 19.09 -3.70
C LYS A 265 -0.05 18.00 -4.20
N GLU A 266 -0.53 16.89 -4.77
CA GLU A 266 0.05 16.23 -5.97
C GLU A 266 -0.23 14.71 -6.14
N ASP A 267 -0.66 13.94 -5.12
CA ASP A 267 -0.77 12.47 -5.28
C ASP A 267 -2.07 11.77 -4.83
N GLY A 268 -3.07 12.50 -4.33
CA GLY A 268 -4.36 11.93 -3.91
C GLY A 268 -4.34 11.23 -2.53
N MET A 269 -3.16 11.01 -1.94
CA MET A 269 -2.95 10.33 -0.65
C MET A 269 -2.85 11.34 0.51
N ARG A 270 -3.82 12.25 0.57
CA ARG A 270 -3.90 13.32 1.58
C ARG A 270 -4.14 12.72 2.97
N GLY A 271 -3.38 13.16 3.97
CA GLY A 271 -3.58 12.76 5.37
C GLY A 271 -3.16 11.35 5.76
N ALA A 272 -2.33 10.69 4.93
CA ALA A 272 -1.78 9.38 5.22
C ALA A 272 -0.84 9.39 6.44
N PHE A 273 -0.88 8.32 7.26
CA PHE A 273 0.16 8.06 8.25
C PHE A 273 1.46 7.66 7.56
N ARG A 274 2.58 8.25 7.99
CA ARG A 274 3.91 7.98 7.43
C ARG A 274 4.79 7.24 8.42
N PHE A 275 5.31 6.11 7.98
CA PHE A 275 6.14 5.25 8.78
C PHE A 275 7.52 5.05 8.17
N LYS A 276 8.49 4.76 9.03
CA LYS A 276 9.84 4.34 8.67
C LYS A 276 10.23 3.15 9.52
N ARG A 277 10.94 2.21 8.93
CA ARG A 277 11.53 1.08 9.63
C ARG A 277 13.05 1.22 9.65
N ALA A 278 13.70 0.56 10.61
CA ALA A 278 15.15 0.64 10.82
C ALA A 278 15.98 0.24 9.59
N ASP A 279 15.46 -0.64 8.73
CA ASP A 279 16.08 -1.10 7.48
C ASP A 279 15.98 -0.08 6.32
N GLY A 280 15.38 1.09 6.57
CA GLY A 280 15.21 2.16 5.57
C GLY A 280 13.93 2.05 4.74
N VAL A 281 13.10 1.01 4.95
CA VAL A 281 11.78 0.89 4.30
C VAL A 281 10.83 1.93 4.87
N THR A 282 10.07 2.60 4.00
CA THR A 282 9.04 3.57 4.40
C THR A 282 7.66 3.09 3.97
N ALA A 283 6.64 3.43 4.75
CA ALA A 283 5.26 3.09 4.44
C ALA A 283 4.33 4.31 4.60
N ARG A 284 3.27 4.34 3.80
CA ARG A 284 2.21 5.34 3.81
C ARG A 284 0.86 4.63 3.86
N LEU A 285 0.06 4.91 4.87
CA LEU A 285 -1.28 4.33 5.05
C LEU A 285 -2.33 5.44 5.01
N ALA A 286 -3.18 5.44 3.99
CA ALA A 286 -4.24 6.44 3.80
C ALA A 286 -5.63 5.83 4.00
N HIS A 287 -6.52 6.62 4.59
CA HIS A 287 -7.96 6.36 4.70
C HIS A 287 -8.67 7.19 3.63
N GLU A 288 -9.51 6.54 2.81
CA GLU A 288 -10.36 7.17 1.82
C GLU A 288 -9.64 8.12 0.81
N PRO A 289 -8.44 7.80 0.29
CA PRO A 289 -7.76 8.67 -0.66
C PRO A 289 -8.53 8.81 -1.97
N ILE A 290 -8.52 10.02 -2.53
CA ILE A 290 -9.22 10.32 -3.79
C ILE A 290 -8.22 10.40 -4.93
N PHE A 291 -8.28 9.42 -5.83
CA PHE A 291 -7.56 9.44 -7.10
C PHE A 291 -8.45 10.02 -8.17
N ASN A 292 -8.04 11.17 -8.71
CA ASN A 292 -8.72 11.86 -9.81
C ASN A 292 -7.81 11.89 -11.05
N LYS A 293 -8.15 12.69 -12.06
CA LYS A 293 -7.37 12.80 -13.32
C LYS A 293 -6.03 13.52 -13.16
N THR A 294 -5.79 14.13 -12.00
CA THR A 294 -4.60 14.89 -11.66
C THR A 294 -3.71 14.09 -10.70
N GLY A 295 -2.40 14.26 -10.80
CA GLY A 295 -1.43 13.60 -9.94
C GLY A 295 -0.67 12.45 -10.59
N LYS A 296 0.38 12.00 -9.90
CA LYS A 296 1.33 10.98 -10.38
C LYS A 296 0.67 9.60 -10.53
N ILE A 297 -0.23 9.26 -9.62
CA ILE A 297 -1.14 8.12 -9.72
C ILE A 297 -2.53 8.68 -9.92
N ARG A 298 -3.18 8.29 -11.00
CA ARG A 298 -4.46 8.88 -11.40
C ARG A 298 -5.41 7.86 -12.00
N SER A 299 -6.68 8.19 -11.96
CA SER A 299 -7.72 7.54 -12.75
C SER A 299 -8.06 8.40 -13.96
N TYR A 300 -8.33 7.78 -15.11
CA TYR A 300 -8.57 8.51 -16.37
C TYR A 300 -10.03 8.88 -16.60
N LEU A 301 -10.95 8.03 -16.13
CA LEU A 301 -12.38 8.16 -16.42
C LEU A 301 -13.13 8.80 -15.26
N VAL A 302 -13.25 8.05 -14.16
CA VAL A 302 -13.99 8.43 -12.95
C VAL A 302 -13.07 8.44 -11.74
N ASN A 303 -13.36 9.32 -10.78
CA ASN A 303 -12.62 9.36 -9.52
C ASN A 303 -12.73 7.99 -8.81
N GLN A 304 -11.62 7.49 -8.29
CA GLN A 304 -11.57 6.27 -7.50
C GLN A 304 -11.28 6.64 -6.05
N LYS A 305 -12.05 6.06 -5.12
CA LYS A 305 -11.94 6.28 -3.69
C LYS A 305 -11.94 4.92 -2.97
N PRO A 306 -10.83 4.17 -2.99
CA PRO A 306 -10.69 2.98 -2.15
C PRO A 306 -10.68 3.38 -0.67
N ASP A 307 -11.15 2.50 0.21
CA ASP A 307 -11.26 2.80 1.64
C ASP A 307 -9.88 2.91 2.30
N ILE A 308 -8.96 2.01 1.94
CA ILE A 308 -7.61 1.97 2.54
C ILE A 308 -6.57 1.73 1.46
N VAL A 309 -5.49 2.51 1.50
CA VAL A 309 -4.34 2.34 0.62
C VAL A 309 -3.07 2.27 1.44
N LEU A 310 -2.36 1.15 1.27
CA LEU A 310 -1.03 0.94 1.83
C LEU A 310 0.01 1.05 0.72
N GLU A 311 0.90 2.01 0.85
CA GLU A 311 2.02 2.23 -0.04
C GLU A 311 3.32 1.96 0.71
N VAL A 312 4.21 1.14 0.16
CA VAL A 312 5.52 0.83 0.75
C VAL A 312 6.61 1.16 -0.25
N THR A 313 7.62 1.91 0.19
CA THR A 313 8.77 2.31 -0.62
C THR A 313 10.04 1.71 -0.03
N LEU A 314 10.82 1.03 -0.88
CA LEU A 314 12.09 0.44 -0.49
C LEU A 314 13.24 1.44 -0.62
N PRO A 315 14.24 1.39 0.28
CA PRO A 315 15.41 2.26 0.19
C PRO A 315 16.24 1.94 -1.07
N LYS A 316 16.90 2.95 -1.61
CA LYS A 316 17.86 2.79 -2.71
C LYS A 316 19.03 1.92 -2.23
N SER A 317 19.36 0.87 -2.96
CA SER A 317 20.49 0.00 -2.60
C SER A 317 21.79 0.81 -2.66
N ALA A 318 22.48 0.95 -1.52
CA ALA A 318 23.70 1.76 -1.38
C ALA A 318 24.93 1.14 -2.08
N HIS A 319 24.83 -0.07 -2.64
CA HIS A 319 25.95 -0.79 -3.25
C HIS A 319 26.12 -0.61 -4.76
N LEU A 320 25.31 0.24 -5.42
CA LEU A 320 25.58 0.61 -6.80
C LEU A 320 26.63 1.74 -6.81
N THR A 321 27.87 1.35 -7.10
CA THR A 321 28.99 2.26 -7.39
C THR A 321 28.58 3.29 -8.43
N LYS A 322 29.08 4.53 -8.26
CA LYS A 322 28.74 5.79 -8.93
C LYS A 322 28.68 5.82 -10.48
N ALA A 323 28.82 4.69 -11.18
CA ALA A 323 28.78 4.58 -12.64
C ALA A 323 27.37 4.34 -13.23
N ASP A 324 26.41 3.80 -12.47
CA ASP A 324 25.05 3.46 -12.97
C ASP A 324 23.95 4.47 -12.55
N SER A 325 24.35 5.72 -12.34
CA SER A 325 23.51 6.83 -11.82
C SER A 325 22.42 7.33 -12.79
N GLY A 326 22.02 6.54 -13.79
CA GLY A 326 21.11 6.97 -14.87
C GLY A 326 19.63 6.63 -14.68
N SER A 327 19.25 5.61 -13.89
CA SER A 327 17.83 5.17 -13.86
C SER A 327 17.40 4.29 -12.67
N SER A 328 17.94 4.49 -11.47
CA SER A 328 17.49 3.69 -10.30
C SER A 328 16.26 4.33 -9.64
N GLU A 329 15.08 4.11 -10.24
CA GLU A 329 13.79 4.55 -9.68
C GLU A 329 13.53 3.94 -8.30
N GLU A 330 12.92 4.71 -7.39
CA GLU A 330 12.46 4.22 -6.09
C GLU A 330 11.39 3.14 -6.28
N LYS A 331 11.64 1.94 -5.74
CA LYS A 331 10.72 0.81 -5.85
C LYS A 331 9.57 0.99 -4.85
N GLN A 332 8.37 1.17 -5.38
CA GLN A 332 7.18 1.48 -4.61
C GLN A 332 6.07 0.48 -4.93
N PHE A 333 5.46 -0.07 -3.88
CA PHE A 333 4.42 -1.09 -3.93
C PHE A 333 3.13 -0.53 -3.33
N ILE A 334 2.00 -0.80 -3.96
CA ILE A 334 0.69 -0.33 -3.49
C ILE A 334 -0.26 -1.51 -3.32
N TRP A 335 -0.86 -1.63 -2.14
CA TRP A 335 -1.96 -2.53 -1.85
C TRP A 335 -3.22 -1.73 -1.52
N LEU A 336 -4.34 -2.16 -2.08
CA LEU A 336 -5.64 -1.56 -1.84
C LEU A 336 -6.46 -2.48 -0.96
N PHE A 337 -7.19 -1.90 0.00
CA PHE A 337 -8.16 -2.61 0.81
C PHE A 337 -9.48 -1.86 0.85
N ASP A 338 -10.58 -2.61 0.90
CA ASP A 338 -11.94 -2.07 0.95
C ASP A 338 -12.77 -2.89 1.93
N ALA A 339 -13.36 -2.21 2.90
CA ALA A 339 -14.03 -2.83 4.02
C ALA A 339 -15.51 -3.01 3.72
N LYS A 340 -15.98 -4.25 3.73
CA LYS A 340 -17.40 -4.59 3.54
C LYS A 340 -17.95 -5.24 4.79
N TYR A 341 -18.83 -4.51 5.49
CA TYR A 341 -19.55 -5.00 6.66
C TYR A 341 -20.75 -5.89 6.27
N ARG A 342 -20.48 -6.99 5.56
CA ARG A 342 -21.45 -8.04 5.20
C ARG A 342 -20.75 -9.27 4.64
N ILE A 343 -21.45 -10.40 4.68
CA ILE A 343 -21.02 -11.67 4.13
C ILE A 343 -21.97 -12.08 3.00
N LYS A 344 -21.55 -13.01 2.15
CA LYS A 344 -22.40 -13.64 1.13
C LYS A 344 -23.42 -14.55 1.83
N THR A 345 -24.70 -14.37 1.50
CA THR A 345 -25.83 -15.04 2.16
C THR A 345 -26.59 -15.97 1.23
N GLU A 346 -26.60 -15.67 -0.06
CA GLU A 346 -27.29 -16.43 -1.09
C GLU A 346 -26.29 -17.04 -2.07
N LYS A 347 -26.60 -18.24 -2.57
CA LYS A 347 -25.90 -18.85 -3.70
C LYS A 347 -26.46 -18.28 -5.00
N ASN A 348 -25.60 -17.69 -5.81
CA ASN A 348 -25.91 -17.37 -7.19
C ASN A 348 -25.81 -18.63 -8.06
N HIS A 349 -26.62 -18.71 -9.13
CA HIS A 349 -26.50 -19.78 -10.13
C HIS A 349 -25.14 -19.87 -10.84
N PHE A 350 -24.28 -18.85 -10.70
CA PHE A 350 -22.92 -18.80 -11.23
C PHE A 350 -21.86 -19.19 -10.19
N ASP A 351 -22.26 -19.45 -8.95
CA ASP A 351 -21.33 -19.85 -7.90
C ASP A 351 -20.85 -21.27 -8.11
N ASP A 352 -19.63 -21.56 -7.69
CA ASP A 352 -19.11 -22.92 -7.74
C ASP A 352 -19.97 -23.83 -6.86
N SER A 353 -20.37 -24.97 -7.42
CA SER A 353 -21.10 -26.02 -6.71
C SER A 353 -20.43 -26.47 -5.40
N CYS A 354 -19.10 -26.27 -5.28
CA CYS A 354 -18.34 -26.59 -4.07
C CYS A 354 -18.32 -25.49 -2.99
N GLU A 355 -18.85 -24.27 -3.25
CA GLU A 355 -18.93 -23.22 -2.24
C GLU A 355 -19.98 -23.58 -1.17
N ASP A 356 -19.55 -23.91 0.04
CA ASP A 356 -20.44 -24.14 1.18
C ASP A 356 -20.68 -22.84 1.96
N ILE A 357 -21.67 -22.06 1.50
CA ILE A 357 -22.09 -20.79 2.12
C ILE A 357 -22.81 -21.03 3.47
N GLU A 358 -23.25 -22.26 3.77
CA GLU A 358 -23.89 -22.57 5.05
C GLU A 358 -22.85 -22.70 6.18
N SER A 359 -21.67 -23.25 5.89
CA SER A 359 -20.60 -23.49 6.87
C SER A 359 -19.43 -22.50 6.82
N THR A 360 -19.27 -21.77 5.71
CA THR A 360 -18.11 -20.89 5.47
C THR A 360 -18.54 -19.47 5.10
N ASP A 361 -17.97 -18.48 5.80
CA ASP A 361 -18.25 -17.07 5.54
C ASP A 361 -17.46 -16.55 4.33
N TYR A 362 -18.15 -16.20 3.25
CA TYR A 362 -17.56 -15.57 2.06
C TYR A 362 -17.86 -14.07 2.03
N VAL A 363 -17.00 -13.29 1.37
CA VAL A 363 -17.32 -11.90 1.02
C VAL A 363 -18.28 -11.88 -0.19
N PRO A 364 -19.17 -10.89 -0.29
CA PRO A 364 -20.02 -10.75 -1.47
C PRO A 364 -19.23 -10.53 -2.77
N ASP A 365 -19.73 -11.08 -3.88
CA ASP A 365 -19.06 -11.06 -5.18
C ASP A 365 -18.79 -9.63 -5.69
N ASP A 366 -19.70 -8.69 -5.40
CA ASP A 366 -19.54 -7.29 -5.80
C ASP A 366 -18.35 -6.61 -5.12
N ALA A 367 -17.96 -7.04 -3.91
CA ALA A 367 -16.76 -6.57 -3.23
C ALA A 367 -15.48 -7.00 -3.98
N ILE A 368 -15.43 -8.25 -4.46
CA ILE A 368 -14.32 -8.75 -5.27
C ILE A 368 -14.26 -8.02 -6.61
N ASN A 369 -15.42 -7.81 -7.27
CA ASN A 369 -15.50 -7.04 -8.51
C ASN A 369 -15.02 -5.59 -8.33
N GLN A 370 -15.32 -4.98 -7.19
CA GLN A 370 -14.80 -3.67 -6.84
C GLN A 370 -13.27 -3.66 -6.75
N MET A 371 -12.64 -4.75 -6.28
CA MET A 371 -11.18 -4.85 -6.20
C MET A 371 -10.53 -4.95 -7.58
N HIS A 372 -11.14 -5.71 -8.50
CA HIS A 372 -10.73 -5.70 -9.92
C HIS A 372 -10.79 -4.28 -10.50
N ARG A 373 -11.90 -3.56 -10.25
CA ARG A 373 -12.08 -2.18 -10.73
C ARG A 373 -10.98 -1.25 -10.21
N TYR A 374 -10.69 -1.26 -8.92
CA TYR A 374 -9.68 -0.36 -8.34
C TYR A 374 -8.26 -0.69 -8.80
N ARG A 375 -7.89 -1.98 -8.84
CA ARG A 375 -6.58 -2.41 -9.33
C ARG A 375 -6.33 -1.91 -10.76
N ASP A 376 -7.36 -1.97 -11.60
CA ASP A 376 -7.23 -1.66 -13.02
C ASP A 376 -7.38 -0.17 -13.36
N ALA A 377 -8.12 0.58 -12.54
CA ALA A 377 -8.39 2.00 -12.77
C ALA A 377 -7.22 2.94 -12.43
N LEU A 378 -6.30 2.52 -11.56
CA LEU A 378 -5.18 3.36 -11.10
C LEU A 378 -3.96 3.19 -12.01
N ILE A 379 -3.51 4.29 -12.61
CA ILE A 379 -2.36 4.32 -13.51
C ILE A 379 -1.33 5.32 -12.99
N ARG A 380 -0.07 4.88 -12.93
CA ARG A 380 1.09 5.72 -12.62
C ARG A 380 1.69 6.29 -13.90
N LEU A 381 2.12 7.54 -13.85
CA LEU A 381 2.98 8.16 -14.85
C LEU A 381 4.40 8.26 -14.33
N SER A 382 5.38 7.94 -15.16
CA SER A 382 6.78 8.37 -14.96
C SER A 382 7.05 9.59 -15.84
N GLU A 383 7.62 10.65 -15.26
CA GLU A 383 8.04 11.81 -16.03
C GLU A 383 9.24 11.48 -16.95
N PRO A 384 9.29 12.03 -18.17
CA PRO A 384 10.51 12.01 -18.97
C PRO A 384 11.61 12.79 -18.24
N HIS A 385 12.81 12.22 -18.15
CA HIS A 385 13.90 12.76 -17.34
C HIS A 385 14.35 14.17 -17.82
N GLY A 386 14.39 15.12 -16.88
CA GLY A 386 15.31 16.28 -16.89
C GLY A 386 14.81 17.59 -17.55
N PRO A 387 15.03 18.77 -16.91
CA PRO A 387 14.71 20.09 -17.47
C PRO A 387 15.70 20.58 -18.55
N GLU A 388 16.62 19.74 -19.03
CA GLU A 388 17.62 20.11 -20.05
C GLU A 388 17.25 19.69 -21.49
N SER A 389 16.08 19.08 -21.71
CA SER A 389 15.56 18.83 -23.06
C SER A 389 14.72 19.99 -23.59
N SER A 390 15.24 21.21 -23.50
CA SER A 390 14.74 22.38 -24.24
C SER A 390 15.36 22.42 -25.65
N SER A 391 15.15 21.34 -26.41
CA SER A 391 15.33 21.36 -27.87
C SER A 391 14.33 20.40 -28.52
N GLY A 392 13.22 20.97 -29.00
CA GLY A 392 12.61 20.61 -30.29
C GLY A 392 11.96 19.23 -30.51
N ASN A 393 11.93 18.28 -29.57
CA ASN A 393 11.24 17.00 -29.80
C ASN A 393 9.86 16.92 -29.11
N THR A 394 8.86 17.48 -29.76
CA THR A 394 7.44 17.23 -29.49
C THR A 394 7.08 15.77 -29.81
N GLY A 395 6.86 14.92 -28.79
CA GLY A 395 6.20 13.63 -29.04
C GLY A 395 6.36 12.49 -28.03
N GLN A 396 7.17 12.56 -26.98
CA GLN A 396 7.25 11.44 -26.02
C GLN A 396 6.16 11.54 -24.95
N SER A 397 5.12 10.72 -25.10
CA SER A 397 4.10 10.54 -24.06
C SER A 397 4.72 9.95 -22.77
N PRO A 398 4.30 10.38 -21.58
CA PRO A 398 4.83 9.88 -20.31
C PRO A 398 4.59 8.36 -20.21
N LYS A 399 5.61 7.59 -19.82
CA LYS A 399 5.43 6.13 -19.68
C LYS A 399 4.40 5.86 -18.58
N LYS A 400 3.52 4.89 -18.84
CA LYS A 400 2.44 4.49 -17.95
C LYS A 400 2.77 3.13 -17.34
N SER A 401 2.52 2.97 -16.04
CA SER A 401 2.63 1.69 -15.35
C SER A 401 1.43 1.47 -14.43
N ARG A 402 1.18 0.21 -14.09
CA ARG A 402 0.17 -0.19 -13.10
C ARG A 402 0.86 -0.31 -11.74
N PRO A 403 0.54 0.55 -10.76
CA PRO A 403 1.26 0.59 -9.50
C PRO A 403 0.68 -0.35 -8.43
N VAL A 404 -0.53 -0.86 -8.63
CA VAL A 404 -1.25 -1.69 -7.65
C VAL A 404 -0.80 -3.14 -7.78
N PHE A 405 -0.23 -3.67 -6.70
CA PHE A 405 0.26 -5.05 -6.60
C PHE A 405 -0.82 -6.04 -6.16
N GLY A 406 -1.72 -5.60 -5.27
CA GLY A 406 -2.85 -6.41 -4.84
C GLY A 406 -4.00 -5.55 -4.37
N ALA A 407 -5.21 -6.09 -4.49
CA ALA A 407 -6.44 -5.43 -4.06
C ALA A 407 -7.34 -6.43 -3.34
N PHE A 408 -7.70 -6.14 -2.09
CA PHE A 408 -8.35 -7.11 -1.21
C PHE A 408 -9.58 -6.54 -0.51
N ALA A 409 -10.65 -7.33 -0.45
CA ALA A 409 -11.78 -6.99 0.40
C ALA A 409 -11.51 -7.39 1.86
N LEU A 410 -11.90 -6.55 2.82
CA LEU A 410 -11.87 -6.84 4.24
C LEU A 410 -13.29 -7.06 4.72
N TYR A 411 -13.59 -8.21 5.31
CA TYR A 411 -14.96 -8.60 5.64
C TYR A 411 -15.05 -9.32 6.98
N PRO A 412 -16.22 -9.28 7.64
CA PRO A 412 -16.35 -9.76 9.01
C PRO A 412 -16.62 -11.26 9.09
N GLY A 413 -15.85 -12.06 8.35
CA GLY A 413 -15.94 -13.52 8.42
C GLY A 413 -15.38 -14.06 9.74
N PHE A 414 -16.08 -15.02 10.35
CA PHE A 414 -15.65 -15.62 11.61
C PHE A 414 -14.86 -16.91 11.36
N PHE A 415 -13.55 -16.86 11.66
CA PHE A 415 -12.64 -17.97 11.42
C PHE A 415 -11.61 -18.09 12.54
N ASP A 416 -11.34 -19.33 12.96
CA ASP A 416 -10.08 -19.63 13.65
C ASP A 416 -8.93 -19.61 12.62
N GLN A 417 -8.36 -18.43 12.42
CA GLN A 417 -7.30 -18.21 11.42
C GLN A 417 -5.96 -18.88 11.77
N ALA A 418 -5.83 -19.42 12.99
CA ALA A 418 -4.66 -20.19 13.38
C ALA A 418 -4.70 -21.61 12.79
N THR A 419 -5.87 -22.22 12.73
CA THR A 419 -6.07 -23.62 12.28
C THR A 419 -6.62 -23.71 10.86
N LYS A 420 -7.48 -22.76 10.44
CA LYS A 420 -8.09 -22.75 9.11
C LYS A 420 -7.24 -22.01 8.08
N THR A 421 -7.39 -22.43 6.82
CA THR A 421 -6.84 -21.73 5.65
C THR A 421 -7.83 -20.69 5.15
N ASN A 422 -7.32 -19.55 4.66
CA ASN A 422 -8.15 -18.52 4.04
C ASN A 422 -8.84 -19.10 2.77
N PRO A 423 -10.18 -19.02 2.64
CA PRO A 423 -10.88 -19.47 1.44
C PRO A 423 -10.35 -18.84 0.15
N TYR A 424 -9.86 -17.60 0.22
CA TYR A 424 -9.33 -16.85 -0.91
C TYR A 424 -7.81 -17.04 -1.13
N ALA A 425 -7.15 -17.94 -0.39
CA ALA A 425 -5.69 -18.08 -0.44
C ALA A 425 -5.15 -18.36 -1.85
N ALA A 426 -5.83 -19.23 -2.61
CA ALA A 426 -5.46 -19.53 -3.99
C ALA A 426 -5.58 -18.29 -4.88
N ALA A 427 -6.73 -17.60 -4.85
CA ALA A 427 -6.94 -16.38 -5.64
C ALA A 427 -5.94 -15.26 -5.28
N ILE A 428 -5.66 -15.06 -3.98
CA ILE A 428 -4.67 -14.09 -3.52
C ILE A 428 -3.28 -14.41 -4.10
N LYS A 429 -2.90 -15.68 -4.11
CA LYS A 429 -1.60 -16.13 -4.63
C LYS A 429 -1.50 -15.99 -6.15
N GLU A 430 -2.52 -16.44 -6.88
CA GLU A 430 -2.49 -16.53 -8.35
C GLU A 430 -2.80 -15.19 -9.03
N VAL A 431 -3.75 -14.42 -8.49
CA VAL A 431 -4.26 -13.19 -9.14
C VAL A 431 -4.15 -11.92 -8.29
N GLY A 432 -3.55 -11.98 -7.10
CA GLY A 432 -3.34 -10.79 -6.25
C GLY A 432 -4.65 -10.08 -5.87
N ILE A 433 -5.78 -10.77 -6.01
CA ILE A 433 -7.13 -10.31 -5.66
C ILE A 433 -7.78 -11.40 -4.81
N GLY A 434 -8.47 -10.97 -3.77
CA GLY A 434 -9.22 -11.86 -2.89
C GLY A 434 -9.74 -11.10 -1.70
N ALA A 435 -9.91 -11.79 -0.57
CA ALA A 435 -10.39 -11.18 0.65
C ALA A 435 -9.68 -11.71 1.89
N PHE A 436 -9.63 -10.88 2.93
CA PHE A 436 -9.20 -11.26 4.26
C PHE A 436 -10.35 -11.08 5.23
N ALA A 437 -10.70 -12.16 5.93
CA ALA A 437 -11.56 -12.06 7.09
C ALA A 437 -10.83 -11.25 8.17
N LEU A 438 -11.46 -10.20 8.67
CA LEU A 438 -10.83 -9.28 9.62
C LEU A 438 -11.76 -8.97 10.79
N LEU A 439 -11.36 -9.43 11.98
CA LEU A 439 -12.08 -9.22 13.23
C LEU A 439 -11.12 -8.91 14.39
N PRO A 440 -11.58 -8.20 15.44
CA PRO A 440 -10.80 -8.02 16.66
C PRO A 440 -10.40 -9.36 17.28
N SER A 441 -9.17 -9.44 17.81
CA SER A 441 -8.66 -10.64 18.48
C SER A 441 -9.05 -10.62 19.96
N GLN A 442 -9.39 -11.77 20.54
CA GLN A 442 -9.82 -11.82 21.95
C GLN A 442 -8.68 -11.58 22.95
N ASN A 443 -7.42 -11.64 22.50
CA ASN A 443 -6.21 -11.50 23.31
C ASN A 443 -5.40 -10.23 23.01
N GLU A 444 -6.02 -9.14 22.58
CA GLU A 444 -5.36 -7.82 22.70
C GLU A 444 -5.03 -7.60 24.18
N PRO A 445 -3.74 -7.57 24.60
CA PRO A 445 -3.43 -7.38 25.99
C PRO A 445 -3.81 -5.95 26.34
N SER A 446 -4.85 -5.80 27.17
CA SER A 446 -4.96 -4.64 28.03
C SER A 446 -3.62 -4.50 28.76
N GLN A 447 -2.85 -3.46 28.44
CA GLN A 447 -1.49 -3.23 28.97
C GLN A 447 -1.51 -2.82 30.46
N ASN A 448 -2.31 -3.50 31.28
CA ASN A 448 -2.25 -3.41 32.72
C ASN A 448 -1.69 -4.72 33.24
N ARG A 449 -0.39 -4.74 33.53
CA ARG A 449 0.23 -5.76 34.38
C ARG A 449 -0.16 -5.43 35.83
N PRO A 450 -0.92 -6.26 36.57
CA PRO A 450 -0.80 -6.27 38.01
C PRO A 450 0.41 -7.15 38.36
N SER A 451 1.13 -6.68 39.36
CA SER A 451 2.21 -7.30 40.10
C SER A 451 2.10 -8.82 40.30
N GLN A 452 3.27 -9.46 40.23
CA GLN A 452 3.53 -10.81 40.72
C GLN A 452 2.91 -11.03 42.11
N ASN A 453 2.03 -12.02 42.21
CA ASN A 453 1.90 -12.99 43.29
C ASN A 453 0.47 -13.52 43.31
N GLU A 454 0.24 -14.69 42.72
CA GLU A 454 -0.72 -15.65 43.25
C GLU A 454 -0.45 -17.02 42.61
N LEU A 455 0.19 -17.88 43.41
CA LEU A 455 0.29 -19.31 43.18
C LEU A 455 -1.13 -19.88 43.26
N SER A 456 -1.67 -20.43 42.18
CA SER A 456 -2.76 -21.40 42.26
C SER A 456 -2.55 -22.49 41.23
N GLN A 457 -2.46 -23.71 41.75
CA GLN A 457 -2.41 -24.97 41.02
C GLN A 457 -3.80 -25.25 40.44
N THR A 458 -3.95 -25.38 39.12
CA THR A 458 -5.06 -26.16 38.50
C THR A 458 -4.66 -26.69 37.11
N ASP A 459 -4.95 -27.98 36.92
CA ASP A 459 -5.07 -28.88 35.75
C ASP A 459 -4.46 -28.55 34.36
N PRO A 460 -3.72 -29.49 33.72
CA PRO A 460 -3.00 -29.26 32.46
C PRO A 460 -3.78 -29.58 31.17
N THR A 461 -5.12 -29.57 31.14
CA THR A 461 -5.90 -30.08 29.97
C THR A 461 -6.94 -29.12 29.36
N GLN A 462 -6.72 -27.79 29.43
CA GLN A 462 -7.45 -26.84 28.58
C GLN A 462 -6.51 -25.81 27.95
N THR A 463 -5.99 -26.12 26.77
CA THR A 463 -5.39 -25.13 25.87
C THR A 463 -6.48 -24.13 25.46
N LYS A 464 -6.52 -22.96 26.09
CA LYS A 464 -7.32 -21.81 25.65
C LYS A 464 -6.89 -21.46 24.21
N SER A 465 -7.71 -21.84 23.23
CA SER A 465 -7.55 -21.46 21.83
C SER A 465 -7.59 -19.94 21.72
N SER A 466 -6.44 -19.31 21.46
CA SER A 466 -6.32 -17.86 21.26
C SER A 466 -6.88 -17.49 19.88
N TYR A 467 -8.08 -16.91 19.83
CA TYR A 467 -8.68 -16.42 18.59
C TYR A 467 -7.95 -15.17 18.08
N SER A 468 -7.25 -15.28 16.94
CA SER A 468 -6.66 -14.15 16.21
C SER A 468 -7.45 -13.86 14.94
N GLY A 469 -8.12 -12.71 14.90
CA GLY A 469 -8.99 -12.31 13.79
C GLY A 469 -8.31 -11.54 12.66
N HIS A 470 -6.98 -11.33 12.73
CA HIS A 470 -6.20 -10.63 11.68
C HIS A 470 -4.96 -11.42 11.23
N GLN A 471 -4.82 -12.68 11.65
CA GLN A 471 -3.64 -13.51 11.39
C GLN A 471 -3.36 -13.74 9.90
N TRP A 472 -4.38 -13.92 9.07
CA TRP A 472 -4.19 -14.14 7.63
C TRP A 472 -3.63 -12.89 6.93
N LEU A 473 -4.19 -11.71 7.24
CA LEU A 473 -3.70 -10.43 6.73
C LEU A 473 -2.28 -10.15 7.23
N LEU A 474 -2.02 -10.43 8.51
CA LEU A 474 -0.70 -10.30 9.12
C LEU A 474 0.34 -11.19 8.44
N LYS A 475 0.04 -12.47 8.23
CA LYS A 475 0.92 -13.41 7.52
C LYS A 475 1.20 -12.94 6.10
N PHE A 476 0.17 -12.45 5.40
CA PHE A 476 0.33 -11.87 4.06
C PHE A 476 1.29 -10.68 4.09
N LEU A 477 1.04 -9.67 4.94
CA LEU A 477 1.89 -8.49 5.02
C LEU A 477 3.32 -8.80 5.47
N LYS A 478 3.51 -9.73 6.42
CA LYS A 478 4.85 -10.23 6.81
C LYS A 478 5.58 -10.89 5.64
N ALA A 479 4.89 -11.68 4.83
CA ALA A 479 5.48 -12.33 3.67
C ALA A 479 5.88 -11.32 2.57
N GLN A 480 5.11 -10.25 2.41
CA GLN A 480 5.31 -9.21 1.39
C GLN A 480 6.35 -8.15 1.81
N ILE A 481 6.27 -7.66 3.05
CA ILE A 481 7.01 -6.47 3.53
C ILE A 481 8.15 -6.86 4.51
N GLY A 482 8.16 -8.09 5.03
CA GLY A 482 9.12 -8.53 6.05
C GLY A 482 8.89 -7.89 7.43
N THR A 483 9.76 -8.19 8.39
CA THR A 483 9.74 -7.66 9.77
C THR A 483 11.01 -6.87 10.07
N ALA A 484 11.04 -6.13 11.18
CA ALA A 484 12.25 -5.40 11.57
C ALA A 484 13.44 -6.35 11.83
N PRO A 485 14.68 -5.94 11.51
CA PRO A 485 15.86 -6.75 11.77
C PRO A 485 16.08 -6.94 13.29
N ASN A 486 16.19 -8.19 13.75
CA ASN A 486 16.42 -8.52 15.16
C ASN A 486 17.88 -8.29 15.57
N ALA A 487 18.09 -7.50 16.63
CA ALA A 487 19.41 -7.16 17.18
C ALA A 487 20.15 -8.32 17.91
N GLN A 488 19.53 -9.49 18.10
CA GLN A 488 20.13 -10.61 18.87
C GLN A 488 20.79 -11.70 18.00
N THR A 489 20.82 -11.54 16.69
CA THR A 489 21.41 -12.51 15.74
C THR A 489 22.84 -12.12 15.36
N GLU A 490 23.62 -11.59 16.31
CA GLU A 490 25.00 -11.12 16.06
C GLU A 490 26.09 -12.18 16.30
N GLN A 491 25.74 -13.43 16.68
CA GLN A 491 26.76 -14.43 17.06
C GLN A 491 26.85 -15.70 16.21
N ASN A 492 26.06 -15.86 15.16
CA ASN A 492 26.30 -16.91 14.17
C ASN A 492 26.16 -16.33 12.76
N ASN A 493 27.22 -16.45 11.97
CA ASN A 493 27.34 -16.00 10.59
C ASN A 493 26.12 -16.44 9.73
N GLU A 494 25.20 -15.52 9.50
CA GLU A 494 24.44 -15.27 8.25
C GLU A 494 23.39 -14.17 8.50
N VAL A 495 23.85 -12.93 8.69
CA VAL A 495 22.98 -11.75 8.68
C VAL A 495 22.92 -11.21 7.27
N MET A 496 21.93 -11.64 6.48
CA MET A 496 21.59 -10.94 5.24
C MET A 496 20.12 -11.16 4.86
N TYR A 497 19.23 -10.30 5.34
CA TYR A 497 18.02 -9.96 4.57
C TYR A 497 18.37 -8.74 3.73
N PRO A 498 18.96 -8.88 2.53
CA PRO A 498 19.16 -7.71 1.70
C PRO A 498 17.77 -7.28 1.25
N VAL A 499 17.44 -6.00 1.41
CA VAL A 499 16.28 -5.35 0.78
C VAL A 499 16.16 -5.74 -0.71
N ALA A 500 17.28 -6.10 -1.35
CA ALA A 500 17.34 -6.73 -2.67
C ALA A 500 16.55 -8.06 -2.78
N SER A 501 16.63 -8.99 -1.82
CA SER A 501 15.86 -10.26 -1.83
C SER A 501 14.37 -10.03 -1.64
N MET A 502 13.96 -9.03 -0.85
CA MET A 502 12.56 -8.63 -0.73
C MET A 502 12.06 -8.00 -2.03
N ALA A 503 12.84 -7.10 -2.62
CA ALA A 503 12.54 -6.53 -3.94
C ALA A 503 12.49 -7.63 -5.01
N GLU A 504 13.44 -8.56 -5.03
CA GLU A 504 13.46 -9.70 -5.95
C GLU A 504 12.24 -10.59 -5.73
N ARG A 505 11.88 -10.95 -4.49
CA ARG A 505 10.71 -11.78 -4.21
C ARG A 505 9.40 -11.12 -4.62
N LEU A 506 9.22 -9.82 -4.33
CA LEU A 506 8.05 -9.06 -4.78
C LEU A 506 8.01 -8.94 -6.31
N TYR A 507 9.15 -8.82 -6.98
CA TYR A 507 9.22 -8.78 -8.45
C TYR A 507 9.13 -10.16 -9.13
N VAL A 508 9.49 -11.24 -8.42
CA VAL A 508 9.47 -12.64 -8.90
C VAL A 508 8.15 -13.33 -8.56
N GLN A 509 7.35 -12.79 -7.63
CA GLN A 509 5.96 -13.21 -7.46
C GLN A 509 5.23 -13.09 -8.80
N GLU A 510 4.57 -14.16 -9.22
CA GLU A 510 3.62 -14.19 -10.34
C GLU A 510 2.44 -13.29 -9.99
N ALA A 511 2.64 -11.98 -10.00
CA ALA A 511 1.59 -11.03 -9.78
C ALA A 511 0.64 -11.10 -10.96
N ALA A 512 -0.38 -11.97 -10.90
CA ALA A 512 -1.66 -11.79 -11.57
C ALA A 512 -1.61 -11.27 -13.01
N ARG A 513 -0.58 -11.64 -13.75
CA ARG A 513 -0.49 -11.36 -15.18
C ARG A 513 -1.34 -12.46 -15.74
N ILE A 514 -2.61 -12.21 -16.01
CA ILE A 514 -3.37 -13.07 -16.91
C ILE A 514 -2.53 -13.18 -18.20
N PRO A 515 -1.94 -14.33 -18.60
CA PRO A 515 -1.51 -14.55 -19.97
C PRO A 515 -2.72 -15.15 -20.71
N TYR A 516 -2.95 -14.99 -22.01
CA TYR A 516 -2.25 -15.74 -23.06
C TYR A 516 -2.25 -15.00 -24.42
N TYR A 517 -2.80 -13.78 -24.51
CA TYR A 517 -2.71 -12.88 -25.66
C TYR A 517 -2.74 -11.38 -25.22
N GLY A 518 -1.57 -10.77 -25.01
CA GLY A 518 -1.35 -9.30 -25.19
C GLY A 518 -1.07 -8.37 -23.98
N MET A 519 0.21 -8.05 -23.77
CA MET A 519 0.82 -6.69 -23.79
C MET A 519 2.32 -6.89 -24.06
N ARG A 520 2.85 -6.32 -25.15
CA ARG A 520 4.18 -6.65 -25.69
C ARG A 520 5.30 -5.85 -25.00
N GLN A 521 6.02 -6.47 -24.05
CA GLN A 521 7.29 -5.96 -23.53
C GLN A 521 8.43 -6.54 -24.37
N VAL A 522 8.97 -5.77 -25.31
CA VAL A 522 10.14 -6.19 -26.12
C VAL A 522 11.37 -5.50 -25.53
N LEU A 523 12.34 -6.27 -25.02
CA LEU A 523 13.59 -5.73 -24.46
C LEU A 523 14.56 -5.28 -25.57
N TYR A 524 14.63 -6.03 -26.66
CA TYR A 524 15.47 -5.73 -27.83
C TYR A 524 14.59 -5.41 -29.04
N PRO A 525 14.37 -4.12 -29.38
CA PRO A 525 13.50 -3.72 -30.49
C PRO A 525 14.02 -4.14 -31.85
N ASP A 526 15.28 -4.58 -31.94
CA ASP A 526 15.98 -5.08 -33.12
C ASP A 526 16.46 -6.53 -32.94
N LEU A 527 15.78 -7.32 -32.10
CA LEU A 527 16.16 -8.70 -31.82
C LEU A 527 16.39 -9.49 -33.12
N THR A 528 17.61 -9.98 -33.28
CA THR A 528 18.08 -10.66 -34.47
C THR A 528 18.40 -12.10 -34.12
N MET A 529 17.77 -13.06 -34.82
CA MET A 529 18.14 -14.46 -34.73
C MET A 529 19.02 -14.84 -35.92
N THR A 530 20.23 -15.31 -35.63
CA THR A 530 21.07 -16.00 -36.62
C THR A 530 20.59 -17.42 -36.80
N VAL A 531 20.58 -17.95 -38.02
CA VAL A 531 20.27 -19.36 -38.29
C VAL A 531 20.75 -19.74 -39.69
N ALA A 532 21.26 -20.95 -39.87
CA ALA A 532 21.66 -21.44 -41.19
C ALA A 532 20.46 -21.85 -42.06
N LEU A 533 20.59 -21.67 -43.37
CA LEU A 533 19.67 -22.29 -44.33
C LEU A 533 19.84 -23.81 -44.32
N GLY A 534 18.73 -24.54 -44.46
CA GLY A 534 18.71 -26.00 -44.55
C GLY A 534 19.48 -26.54 -45.76
N GLY A 535 19.70 -27.85 -45.81
CA GLY A 535 20.32 -28.49 -46.98
C GLY A 535 19.35 -28.55 -48.17
N GLN A 536 19.91 -28.53 -49.38
CA GLN A 536 19.16 -28.59 -50.65
C GLN A 536 18.52 -29.96 -50.95
N ARG A 537 18.90 -31.02 -50.21
CA ARG A 537 18.50 -32.39 -50.53
C ARG A 537 16.98 -32.59 -50.45
N GLY A 538 16.35 -32.83 -51.61
CA GLY A 538 14.92 -33.11 -51.75
C GLY A 538 14.03 -31.88 -51.57
N ARG A 539 14.58 -30.68 -51.80
CA ARG A 539 13.86 -29.40 -51.86
C ARG A 539 14.10 -28.77 -53.23
N ASP A 540 13.15 -27.97 -53.69
CA ASP A 540 13.26 -27.20 -54.93
C ASP A 540 14.46 -26.23 -54.84
N ASN A 541 15.28 -26.21 -55.89
CA ASN A 541 16.42 -25.31 -56.01
C ASN A 541 15.96 -23.85 -56.10
N GLY A 542 14.80 -23.60 -56.75
CA GLY A 542 14.22 -22.26 -56.86
C GLY A 542 13.92 -21.61 -55.50
N TYR A 543 13.66 -22.40 -54.47
CA TYR A 543 13.50 -21.90 -53.10
C TYR A 543 14.79 -21.30 -52.54
N PHE A 544 15.95 -21.90 -52.81
CA PHE A 544 17.25 -21.42 -52.33
C PHE A 544 17.78 -20.25 -53.15
N GLU A 545 17.57 -20.29 -54.48
CA GLU A 545 17.91 -19.19 -55.39
C GLU A 545 17.24 -17.88 -54.98
N GLN A 546 16.02 -17.92 -54.44
CA GLN A 546 15.34 -16.73 -53.91
C GLN A 546 16.09 -16.06 -52.74
N PHE A 547 16.81 -16.80 -51.90
CA PHE A 547 17.63 -16.20 -50.84
C PHE A 547 18.90 -15.56 -51.40
N GLU A 548 19.52 -16.20 -52.40
CA GLU A 548 20.68 -15.67 -53.12
C GLU A 548 20.34 -14.41 -53.91
N GLN A 549 19.16 -14.35 -54.53
CA GLN A 549 18.66 -13.20 -55.27
C GLN A 549 18.05 -12.11 -54.37
N GLY A 550 17.82 -12.41 -53.08
CA GLY A 550 17.22 -11.46 -52.14
C GLY A 550 15.70 -11.27 -52.32
N THR A 551 15.02 -12.23 -52.94
CA THR A 551 13.58 -12.21 -53.26
C THR A 551 12.74 -13.15 -52.39
N ALA A 552 13.37 -13.92 -51.49
CA ALA A 552 12.67 -14.88 -50.62
C ALA A 552 11.62 -14.21 -49.72
N LEU A 553 10.42 -14.78 -49.68
CA LEU A 553 9.30 -14.28 -48.86
C LEU A 553 9.07 -15.10 -47.59
N TRP A 554 9.59 -16.32 -47.51
CA TRP A 554 9.24 -17.27 -46.45
C TRP A 554 10.43 -18.06 -45.94
N TYR A 555 10.59 -18.14 -44.63
CA TYR A 555 11.52 -19.04 -43.97
C TYR A 555 10.78 -19.90 -42.95
N HIS A 556 11.13 -21.18 -42.82
CA HIS A 556 10.48 -22.10 -41.90
C HIS A 556 11.50 -22.84 -41.03
N LEU A 557 11.12 -23.11 -39.78
CA LEU A 557 11.96 -23.80 -38.79
C LEU A 557 11.10 -24.75 -37.95
N PRO A 558 11.52 -26.00 -37.70
CA PRO A 558 10.80 -26.89 -36.79
C PRO A 558 10.74 -26.29 -35.39
N GLN A 559 9.55 -26.28 -34.77
CA GLN A 559 9.36 -25.75 -33.42
C GLN A 559 10.24 -26.50 -32.42
N SER A 560 10.36 -27.83 -32.56
CA SER A 560 11.24 -28.65 -31.72
C SER A 560 12.71 -28.23 -31.77
N THR A 561 13.22 -27.78 -32.92
CA THR A 561 14.62 -27.31 -33.05
C THR A 561 14.80 -25.95 -32.39
N PHE A 562 13.80 -25.07 -32.47
CA PHE A 562 13.82 -23.79 -31.79
C PHE A 562 13.75 -23.95 -30.27
N LEU A 563 12.84 -24.79 -29.78
CA LEU A 563 12.62 -25.02 -28.34
C LEU A 563 13.79 -25.75 -27.65
N GLN A 564 14.64 -26.44 -28.39
CA GLN A 564 15.90 -26.96 -27.86
C GLN A 564 16.90 -25.87 -27.44
N LYS A 565 16.71 -24.63 -27.90
CA LYS A 565 17.67 -23.54 -27.66
C LYS A 565 17.04 -22.29 -27.07
N PHE A 566 15.77 -22.00 -27.36
CA PHE A 566 15.11 -20.77 -26.97
C PHE A 566 13.70 -21.07 -26.43
N LYS A 567 13.26 -20.29 -25.43
CA LYS A 567 11.89 -20.37 -24.92
C LYS A 567 10.86 -19.97 -26.00
N GLN A 568 9.69 -20.61 -25.97
CA GLN A 568 8.65 -20.49 -27.01
C GLN A 568 8.23 -19.05 -27.34
N HIS A 569 8.11 -18.17 -26.34
CA HIS A 569 7.66 -16.79 -26.52
C HIS A 569 8.64 -15.91 -27.30
N ILE A 570 9.92 -16.29 -27.37
CA ILE A 570 10.95 -15.50 -28.05
C ILE A 570 10.74 -15.44 -29.56
N ALA A 571 10.12 -16.47 -30.16
CA ALA A 571 9.90 -16.51 -31.61
C ALA A 571 9.11 -15.31 -32.13
N GLU A 572 8.17 -14.80 -31.32
CA GLU A 572 7.34 -13.65 -31.66
C GLU A 572 8.05 -12.30 -31.44
N GLU A 573 9.18 -12.29 -30.75
CA GLU A 573 9.99 -11.08 -30.52
C GLU A 573 11.04 -10.85 -31.61
N ILE A 574 11.37 -11.87 -32.41
CA ILE A 574 12.38 -11.78 -33.47
C ILE A 574 11.94 -10.77 -34.52
N ARG A 575 12.80 -9.77 -34.77
CA ARG A 575 12.60 -8.70 -35.77
C ARG A 575 13.41 -8.91 -37.02
N TYR A 576 14.55 -9.58 -36.91
CA TYR A 576 15.41 -9.87 -38.05
C TYR A 576 15.90 -11.32 -38.02
N LEU A 577 15.98 -11.93 -39.21
CA LEU A 577 16.65 -13.20 -39.42
C LEU A 577 17.95 -12.98 -40.19
N ALA A 578 19.05 -13.36 -39.57
CA ALA A 578 20.37 -13.41 -40.18
C ALA A 578 20.58 -14.83 -40.73
N LEU A 579 20.20 -15.03 -41.99
CA LEU A 579 20.15 -16.35 -42.63
C LEU A 579 21.51 -16.70 -43.25
N ALA A 580 22.13 -17.78 -42.79
CA ALA A 580 23.44 -18.19 -43.30
C ALA A 580 23.33 -19.08 -44.55
N SER A 581 23.85 -18.58 -45.67
CA SER A 581 23.99 -19.28 -46.96
C SER A 581 25.37 -19.91 -47.10
N THR A 582 25.55 -20.82 -48.06
CA THR A 582 26.85 -21.42 -48.35
C THR A 582 27.78 -20.33 -48.88
N SER A 583 29.02 -20.26 -48.38
CA SER A 583 29.97 -19.24 -48.86
C SER A 583 30.42 -19.54 -50.28
N ASP A 584 30.49 -18.50 -51.12
CA ASP A 584 31.07 -18.57 -52.47
C ASP A 584 32.56 -18.91 -52.46
N THR A 585 33.24 -18.65 -51.33
CA THR A 585 34.71 -18.81 -51.20
C THR A 585 35.14 -20.11 -50.53
N GLN A 586 34.30 -20.69 -49.67
CA GLN A 586 34.56 -21.95 -48.96
C GLN A 586 33.28 -22.78 -48.83
N SER A 587 33.17 -23.83 -49.64
CA SER A 587 31.99 -24.72 -49.68
C SER A 587 31.72 -25.50 -48.39
N SER A 588 32.68 -25.54 -47.45
CA SER A 588 32.56 -26.22 -46.16
C SER A 588 31.98 -25.34 -45.03
N THR A 589 31.83 -24.03 -45.24
CA THR A 589 31.32 -23.09 -44.23
C THR A 589 30.16 -22.25 -44.75
N LYS A 590 29.35 -21.72 -43.83
CA LYS A 590 28.27 -20.78 -44.16
C LYS A 590 28.66 -19.36 -43.73
N GLN A 591 28.12 -18.38 -44.43
CA GLN A 591 28.29 -16.97 -44.11
C GLN A 591 26.93 -16.28 -44.02
N ILE A 592 26.85 -15.21 -43.23
CA ILE A 592 25.70 -14.31 -43.18
C ILE A 592 26.13 -13.01 -43.85
N ASP A 593 25.50 -12.72 -44.98
CA ASP A 593 25.67 -11.49 -45.77
C ASP A 593 24.39 -10.63 -45.78
N LYS A 594 23.23 -11.25 -45.49
CA LYS A 594 21.92 -10.59 -45.52
C LYS A 594 21.12 -10.80 -44.24
N LEU A 595 20.38 -9.76 -43.88
CA LEU A 595 19.41 -9.70 -42.79
C LEU A 595 18.01 -9.53 -43.35
N TRP A 596 17.08 -10.35 -42.89
CA TRP A 596 15.71 -10.36 -43.37
C TRP A 596 14.79 -9.82 -42.28
N PRO A 597 14.15 -8.65 -42.46
CA PRO A 597 13.13 -8.17 -41.54
C PRO A 597 11.98 -9.17 -41.46
N VAL A 598 11.53 -9.48 -40.25
CA VAL A 598 10.40 -10.38 -40.01
C VAL A 598 9.13 -9.55 -39.92
N LYS A 599 8.23 -9.73 -40.89
CA LYS A 599 6.90 -9.08 -40.88
C LYS A 599 5.97 -9.76 -39.87
N ARG A 600 5.99 -11.09 -39.86
CA ARG A 600 5.10 -11.93 -39.05
C ARG A 600 5.71 -13.31 -38.84
N VAL A 601 5.35 -13.94 -37.73
CA VAL A 601 5.66 -15.34 -37.42
C VAL A 601 4.34 -16.05 -37.10
N THR A 602 4.12 -17.23 -37.69
CA THR A 602 2.96 -18.09 -37.38
C THR A 602 3.44 -19.50 -37.05
N VAL A 603 2.73 -20.18 -36.15
CA VAL A 603 2.97 -21.61 -35.87
C VAL A 603 1.94 -22.42 -36.66
N LEU A 604 2.42 -23.29 -37.54
CA LEU A 604 1.58 -24.13 -38.38
C LEU A 604 2.08 -25.58 -38.35
N PRO A 605 1.18 -26.57 -38.43
CA PRO A 605 1.60 -27.94 -38.67
C PRO A 605 2.25 -28.04 -40.05
N ARG A 606 3.24 -28.93 -40.21
CA ARG A 606 4.09 -28.99 -41.40
C ARG A 606 3.31 -29.23 -42.69
N TYR A 607 2.21 -30.00 -42.64
CA TYR A 607 1.33 -30.24 -43.79
C TYR A 607 0.62 -28.98 -44.31
N ALA A 608 0.48 -27.95 -43.49
CA ALA A 608 -0.16 -26.69 -43.88
C ALA A 608 0.81 -25.70 -44.55
N ILE A 609 2.11 -26.00 -44.57
CA ILE A 609 3.14 -25.16 -45.21
C ILE A 609 3.35 -25.63 -46.66
N THR A 610 3.15 -24.73 -47.61
CA THR A 610 3.18 -25.03 -49.05
C THR A 610 4.60 -25.32 -49.56
N GLU A 611 4.68 -25.83 -50.79
CA GLU A 611 5.95 -26.05 -51.47
C GLU A 611 6.73 -24.75 -51.67
N ASP A 612 6.06 -23.68 -52.11
CA ASP A 612 6.67 -22.35 -52.27
C ASP A 612 7.23 -21.78 -50.96
N GLN A 613 6.61 -22.11 -49.82
CA GLN A 613 7.02 -21.61 -48.49
C GLN A 613 8.20 -22.38 -47.89
N ALA A 614 8.41 -23.64 -48.29
CA ALA A 614 9.37 -24.54 -47.65
C ALA A 614 10.31 -25.30 -48.59
N GLY A 615 10.17 -25.10 -49.90
CA GLY A 615 10.85 -25.82 -50.97
C GLY A 615 10.44 -27.29 -51.10
N LYS A 616 9.44 -27.78 -50.34
CA LYS A 616 8.98 -29.18 -50.39
C LYS A 616 7.61 -29.33 -49.76
N LYS A 617 6.76 -30.24 -50.24
CA LYS A 617 5.58 -30.71 -49.49
C LYS A 617 5.92 -31.79 -48.46
N SER A 618 5.16 -31.86 -47.38
CA SER A 618 5.30 -32.90 -46.35
C SER A 618 3.95 -33.14 -45.69
N GLY A 619 3.64 -34.40 -45.35
CA GLY A 619 2.41 -34.77 -44.64
C GLY A 619 2.54 -34.78 -43.12
N SER A 620 3.67 -34.31 -42.56
CA SER A 620 3.88 -34.34 -41.10
C SER A 620 2.94 -33.37 -40.37
N ALA A 621 2.48 -33.78 -39.19
CA ALA A 621 1.73 -32.95 -38.25
C ALA A 621 2.61 -32.13 -37.30
N ASP A 622 3.95 -32.30 -37.38
CA ASP A 622 4.89 -31.56 -36.53
C ASP A 622 4.72 -30.05 -36.70
N LEU A 623 4.86 -29.31 -35.61
CA LEU A 623 4.70 -27.86 -35.59
C LEU A 623 5.97 -27.15 -36.06
N TYR A 624 5.79 -26.13 -36.89
CA TYR A 624 6.85 -25.30 -37.47
C TYR A 624 6.53 -23.83 -37.26
N TYR A 625 7.57 -23.03 -37.01
CA TYR A 625 7.51 -21.58 -37.15
C TYR A 625 7.66 -21.23 -38.64
N LEU A 626 6.70 -20.48 -39.18
CA LEU A 626 6.74 -19.89 -40.51
C LEU A 626 6.94 -18.38 -40.37
N PHE A 627 8.06 -17.88 -40.87
CA PHE A 627 8.45 -16.48 -40.87
C PHE A 627 8.14 -15.86 -42.23
N GLU A 628 7.37 -14.77 -42.23
CA GLU A 628 7.13 -13.92 -43.39
C GLU A 628 8.22 -12.84 -43.46
N LEU A 629 8.97 -12.82 -44.57
CA LEU A 629 10.15 -11.97 -44.72
C LEU A 629 9.83 -10.66 -45.47
N GLY A 630 10.54 -9.61 -45.07
CA GLY A 630 10.63 -8.33 -45.76
C GLY A 630 11.82 -8.27 -46.70
N LYS A 631 12.02 -7.10 -47.33
CA LYS A 631 13.17 -6.85 -48.21
C LYS A 631 14.47 -6.97 -47.40
N PRO A 632 15.47 -7.74 -47.88
CA PRO A 632 16.69 -7.95 -47.12
C PRO A 632 17.56 -6.70 -47.06
N LEU A 633 18.29 -6.56 -45.96
CA LEU A 633 19.36 -5.61 -45.73
C LEU A 633 20.70 -6.34 -45.95
N SER A 634 21.64 -5.72 -46.66
CA SER A 634 22.98 -6.29 -46.84
C SER A 634 23.91 -5.81 -45.73
N LEU A 635 24.63 -6.75 -45.11
CA LEU A 635 25.69 -6.43 -44.17
C LEU A 635 26.88 -5.82 -44.92
N GLN A 636 27.51 -4.79 -44.34
CA GLN A 636 28.73 -4.21 -44.91
C GLN A 636 29.90 -5.20 -44.88
N THR A 637 29.98 -6.00 -43.81
CA THR A 637 30.97 -7.07 -43.67
C THR A 637 30.26 -8.40 -43.39
N PRO A 638 30.47 -9.44 -44.22
CA PRO A 638 29.85 -10.74 -43.98
C PRO A 638 30.38 -11.42 -42.70
N VAL A 639 29.49 -12.04 -41.93
CA VAL A 639 29.86 -12.87 -40.78
C VAL A 639 30.18 -14.29 -41.26
N THR A 640 31.44 -14.69 -41.17
CA THR A 640 31.95 -15.96 -41.69
C THR A 640 32.01 -17.07 -40.63
N ASN A 641 32.29 -18.32 -41.06
CA ASN A 641 32.44 -19.50 -40.19
C ASN A 641 31.18 -19.88 -39.38
N VAL A 642 29.99 -19.72 -39.97
CA VAL A 642 28.74 -20.18 -39.35
C VAL A 642 28.65 -21.71 -39.45
N PRO A 643 28.38 -22.42 -38.34
CA PRO A 643 28.29 -23.89 -38.33
C PRO A 643 27.20 -24.43 -39.28
N HIS A 644 27.54 -25.47 -40.04
CA HIS A 644 26.60 -26.11 -40.97
C HIS A 644 25.64 -27.09 -40.25
N ARG A 645 26.15 -27.91 -39.32
CA ARG A 645 25.38 -28.91 -38.55
C ARG A 645 25.94 -29.09 -37.12
N PRO A 646 25.11 -29.51 -36.16
CA PRO A 646 23.65 -29.50 -36.19
C PRO A 646 23.09 -28.07 -36.31
N MET A 647 21.91 -27.89 -36.91
CA MET A 647 21.32 -26.58 -37.19
C MET A 647 21.28 -25.65 -35.96
N LYS A 648 21.02 -26.22 -34.78
CA LYS A 648 21.03 -25.47 -33.51
C LYS A 648 22.34 -24.73 -33.23
N ASN A 649 23.47 -25.16 -33.77
CA ASN A 649 24.77 -24.52 -33.53
C ASN A 649 24.92 -23.20 -34.30
N SER A 650 24.18 -23.00 -35.39
CA SER A 650 24.12 -21.71 -36.09
C SER A 650 23.12 -20.73 -35.49
N MET A 651 22.39 -21.14 -34.44
CA MET A 651 21.34 -20.31 -33.83
C MET A 651 21.88 -19.45 -32.68
N LYS A 652 21.82 -18.13 -32.78
CA LYS A 652 22.08 -17.19 -31.67
C LYS A 652 21.07 -16.05 -31.73
N LEU A 653 20.61 -15.59 -30.56
CA LEU A 653 19.88 -14.33 -30.41
C LEU A 653 20.90 -13.22 -30.17
N THR A 654 20.85 -12.15 -30.94
CA THR A 654 21.71 -10.98 -30.82
C THR A 654 20.93 -9.72 -31.21
N THR A 655 21.60 -8.58 -31.32
CA THR A 655 21.02 -7.34 -31.87
C THR A 655 21.65 -7.03 -33.20
N LEU A 656 21.01 -6.19 -34.02
CA LEU A 656 21.52 -5.80 -35.32
C LEU A 656 22.92 -5.17 -35.18
N THR A 657 23.05 -4.26 -34.22
CA THR A 657 24.30 -3.53 -33.92
C THR A 657 25.46 -4.47 -33.57
N ARG A 658 25.20 -5.51 -32.78
CA ARG A 658 26.22 -6.50 -32.36
C ARG A 658 26.61 -7.45 -33.47
N LEU A 659 25.70 -7.71 -34.41
CA LEU A 659 26.00 -8.54 -35.57
C LEU A 659 26.85 -7.78 -36.60
N GLU A 660 26.59 -6.49 -36.79
CA GLU A 660 27.36 -5.63 -37.71
C GLU A 660 28.79 -5.35 -37.22
N SER A 661 29.06 -5.49 -35.92
CA SER A 661 30.37 -5.21 -35.32
C SER A 661 31.36 -6.39 -35.37
N VAL A 662 31.00 -7.52 -35.97
CA VAL A 662 31.82 -8.76 -35.95
C VAL A 662 31.97 -9.36 -37.34
N THR A 663 33.08 -10.08 -37.57
CA THR A 663 33.37 -10.74 -38.87
C THR A 663 33.36 -12.27 -38.79
N LYS A 664 33.44 -12.83 -37.57
CA LYS A 664 33.39 -14.28 -37.33
C LYS A 664 32.20 -14.64 -36.44
N PHE A 665 31.52 -15.73 -36.76
CA PHE A 665 30.35 -16.18 -36.01
C PHE A 665 30.64 -16.49 -34.53
N THR A 666 31.87 -16.90 -34.21
CA THR A 666 32.30 -17.18 -32.82
C THR A 666 32.23 -15.93 -31.95
N GLU A 667 32.47 -14.75 -32.52
CA GLU A 667 32.52 -13.46 -31.83
C GLU A 667 31.13 -12.83 -31.63
N VAL A 668 30.09 -13.37 -32.29
CA VAL A 668 28.72 -12.88 -32.12
C VAL A 668 28.28 -13.07 -30.66
N GLU A 669 28.18 -11.95 -29.95
CA GLU A 669 27.63 -11.88 -28.60
C GLU A 669 26.16 -12.24 -28.58
N LYS A 670 25.74 -12.95 -27.53
CA LYS A 670 24.36 -13.38 -27.35
C LYS A 670 23.62 -12.39 -26.47
N VAL A 671 22.34 -12.21 -26.76
CA VAL A 671 21.38 -11.56 -25.86
C VAL A 671 20.31 -12.54 -25.45
N TYR A 672 19.57 -12.21 -24.38
CA TYR A 672 18.58 -13.12 -23.77
C TYR A 672 19.18 -14.46 -23.32
N GLU A 673 20.34 -14.44 -22.66
CA GLU A 673 20.98 -15.66 -22.14
C GLU A 673 20.07 -16.45 -21.18
N ALA A 674 19.24 -15.77 -20.38
CA ALA A 674 18.24 -16.40 -19.51
C ALA A 674 17.00 -16.97 -20.24
N ALA A 675 16.85 -16.68 -21.54
CA ALA A 675 15.83 -17.28 -22.39
C ALA A 675 16.37 -18.42 -23.25
N MET A 676 17.66 -18.76 -23.11
CA MET A 676 18.25 -19.96 -23.66
C MET A 676 17.88 -21.17 -22.79
N VAL A 677 17.64 -22.33 -23.42
CA VAL A 677 17.32 -23.60 -22.75
C VAL A 677 18.57 -24.40 -22.44
#